data_AF-A0A3M2C7G0-F1
#
_entry.id   AF-A0A3M2C7G0-F1
#
_cell.length_a   1.000
_cell.length_b   1.000
_cell.length_c   1.000
_cell.angle_alpha   90.00
_cell.angle_beta   90.00
_cell.angle_gamma   90.00
#
_symmetry.space_group_name_H-M   'P 1'
#
loop_
_entity.id
_entity.type
_entity.pdbx_description
1 polymer ?
#
loop_
_entity_poly.entity_id
_entity_poly.type
_entity_poly.pdbx_seq_one_letter_code
_entity_poly.pdbx_strand_id
1 'polypeptide(L)'
;MANDTRGRDARRELADELAELLATPEGMRTARLLQVLGLLGAPGAGGDDREEPGGDEPRAIGIWQPRQVDGELIFERPPPHPLGDHYAATRVLRAAKPAGRRRVVLLGESVAAGYLYAPHLTPAMVLDRHLRRAAGEAYEVVDLARTNERLATLARTAESAQQLEPDVLVIFAGNNWNLLETPEISPFAPSVRARQAYALALRQAGLAGPVGLAARRLRRVVEEAFERIARLASERWMPVIVVIPEVDLERWQNRQPVPYLPGDGVARWYRAYEQAVEELERGAFAAAAAGARALLALDDVCPTGHLLLARALAGLGRRKAARAAARAAVDRGTYPTLAFLGSPQITSLAATLLAAQASRHGLRAVDLRRVFAAGRDRVPGGELFLDYCHLSAGGMGLAMAAVAAEILAHDGRGSSWQELLDDRPSPAVAPEVEATARLGAAVHAAHRQLTVGDPLPELERACRAALEADPRIAATMGDLLRVRCTPCPAILTAAQGRNLDSPHRLLLQHGWRWSHLDLDLLEALCRALEREEPTVRIRLADELLRHHDLPPEGRELARPPYLWSPVERFLPEAMEHVDLPPRATCRAPWPSTRFCLPCDGARDVELSLTARLPAASAPADVVLKLGGRPFASVTLGSAWKAKRVRVPATLLRRGANRLTLRWPLPGDLGPAPLEPVLRRLEQGYEAEIHPTFGEVFSLLARYAG
;
A
#
# COMPACT_ATOMS: atom_id res chain seq x y z
N MET A 1 -42.08 -0.53 -50.48
CA MET A 1 -40.98 -1.17 -49.72
C MET A 1 -39.79 -1.51 -50.64
N ALA A 2 -39.17 -0.51 -51.27
CA ALA A 2 -38.02 -0.74 -52.17
C ALA A 2 -36.91 0.33 -52.03
N ASN A 3 -36.91 1.11 -50.94
CA ASN A 3 -35.98 2.24 -50.75
C ASN A 3 -35.06 2.11 -49.52
N ASP A 4 -35.07 0.95 -48.84
CA ASP A 4 -34.34 0.72 -47.57
C ASP A 4 -33.18 -0.30 -47.71
N THR A 5 -32.98 -0.88 -48.89
CA THR A 5 -31.85 -1.79 -49.17
C THR A 5 -30.57 -1.04 -49.55
N ARG A 6 -30.66 0.01 -50.39
CA ARG A 6 -29.48 0.83 -50.78
C ARG A 6 -28.82 1.55 -49.59
N GLY A 7 -29.60 1.95 -48.58
CA GLY A 7 -29.06 2.59 -47.38
C GLY A 7 -28.34 1.64 -46.42
N ARG A 8 -28.63 0.33 -46.49
CA ARG A 8 -27.94 -0.71 -45.69
C ARG A 8 -26.62 -1.12 -46.32
N ASP A 9 -26.54 -1.20 -47.64
CA ASP A 9 -25.30 -1.55 -48.35
C ASP A 9 -24.23 -0.45 -48.19
N ALA A 10 -24.59 0.83 -48.32
CA ALA A 10 -23.65 1.95 -48.13
C ALA A 10 -23.12 2.06 -46.69
N ARG A 11 -23.94 1.73 -45.68
CA ARG A 11 -23.49 1.71 -44.28
C ARG A 11 -22.53 0.55 -44.01
N ARG A 12 -22.72 -0.58 -44.70
CA ARG A 12 -21.84 -1.73 -44.61
C ARG A 12 -20.49 -1.45 -45.27
N GLU A 13 -20.49 -0.88 -46.46
CA GLU A 13 -19.26 -0.46 -47.15
C GLU A 13 -18.46 0.56 -46.32
N LEU A 14 -19.13 1.58 -45.75
CA LEU A 14 -18.47 2.54 -44.85
C LEU A 14 -17.97 1.89 -43.55
N ALA A 15 -18.66 0.87 -43.04
CA ALA A 15 -18.22 0.13 -41.86
C ALA A 15 -17.01 -0.76 -42.16
N ASP A 16 -16.97 -1.39 -43.34
CA ASP A 16 -15.86 -2.22 -43.80
C ASP A 16 -14.63 -1.35 -44.10
N GLU A 17 -14.80 -0.20 -44.78
CA GLU A 17 -13.73 0.77 -45.02
C GLU A 17 -13.19 1.38 -43.71
N LEU A 18 -14.09 1.74 -42.78
CA LEU A 18 -13.69 2.16 -41.45
C LEU A 18 -12.96 1.05 -40.70
N ALA A 19 -13.39 -0.21 -40.80
CA ALA A 19 -12.74 -1.34 -40.17
C ALA A 19 -11.34 -1.58 -40.75
N GLU A 20 -11.14 -1.46 -42.07
CA GLU A 20 -9.84 -1.54 -42.72
C GLU A 20 -8.90 -0.40 -42.30
N LEU A 21 -9.41 0.83 -42.24
CA LEU A 21 -8.68 1.98 -41.70
C LEU A 21 -8.29 1.76 -40.24
N LEU A 22 -9.23 1.33 -39.40
CA LEU A 22 -9.01 0.99 -37.99
C LEU A 22 -8.19 -0.30 -37.81
N ALA A 23 -7.94 -1.11 -38.83
CA ALA A 23 -7.03 -2.24 -38.75
C ALA A 23 -5.55 -1.78 -38.81
N THR A 24 -5.30 -0.55 -39.25
CA THR A 24 -3.95 0.03 -39.31
C THR A 24 -3.55 0.73 -38.00
N PRO A 25 -2.24 0.75 -37.64
CA PRO A 25 -1.77 1.52 -36.48
C PRO A 25 -2.09 3.02 -36.55
N GLU A 26 -2.10 3.59 -37.76
CA GLU A 26 -2.38 5.01 -37.99
C GLU A 26 -3.87 5.33 -37.90
N GLY A 27 -4.75 4.51 -38.49
CA GLY A 27 -6.19 4.69 -38.37
C GLY A 27 -6.71 4.48 -36.94
N MET A 28 -6.18 3.49 -36.20
CA MET A 28 -6.46 3.37 -34.76
C MET A 28 -6.00 4.60 -33.98
N ARG A 29 -4.82 5.14 -34.31
CA ARG A 29 -4.31 6.35 -33.66
C ARG A 29 -5.23 7.54 -33.93
N THR A 30 -5.69 7.72 -35.16
CA THR A 30 -6.60 8.80 -35.56
C THR A 30 -7.96 8.69 -34.87
N ALA A 31 -8.60 7.52 -34.86
CA ALA A 31 -9.88 7.34 -34.16
C ALA A 31 -9.76 7.55 -32.66
N ARG A 32 -8.65 7.12 -32.07
CA ARG A 32 -8.35 7.37 -30.65
C ARG A 32 -8.12 8.85 -30.33
N LEU A 33 -7.49 9.61 -31.23
CA LEU A 33 -7.37 11.07 -31.09
C LEU A 33 -8.73 11.76 -31.20
N LEU A 34 -9.60 11.31 -32.10
CA LEU A 34 -10.97 11.83 -32.24
C LEU A 34 -11.83 11.53 -31.00
N GLN A 35 -11.64 10.38 -30.34
CA GLN A 35 -12.26 10.08 -29.03
C GLN A 35 -11.76 11.02 -27.93
N VAL A 36 -10.45 11.31 -27.88
CA VAL A 36 -9.86 12.25 -26.90
C VAL A 36 -10.42 13.67 -27.09
N LEU A 37 -10.68 14.07 -28.33
CA LEU A 37 -11.31 15.35 -28.67
C LEU A 37 -12.83 15.38 -28.43
N GLY A 38 -13.44 14.26 -28.01
CA GLY A 38 -14.88 14.15 -27.79
C GLY A 38 -15.71 14.12 -29.09
N LEU A 39 -15.07 13.89 -30.24
CA LEU A 39 -15.70 13.87 -31.56
C LEU A 39 -16.29 12.50 -31.92
N LEU A 40 -15.90 11.46 -31.20
CA LEU A 40 -16.50 10.13 -31.26
C LEU A 40 -17.13 9.86 -29.89
N GLY A 41 -18.46 9.68 -29.87
CA GLY A 41 -19.22 9.46 -28.63
C GLY A 41 -18.62 8.33 -27.78
N ALA A 42 -18.65 8.51 -26.46
CA ALA A 42 -18.11 7.52 -25.52
C ALA A 42 -18.97 6.24 -25.50
N PRO A 43 -18.38 5.03 -25.45
CA PRO A 43 -19.12 3.85 -25.01
C PRO A 43 -19.56 4.10 -23.57
N GLY A 44 -20.86 3.93 -23.31
CA GLY A 44 -21.44 4.19 -21.99
C GLY A 44 -20.68 3.42 -20.91
N ALA A 45 -20.10 4.16 -19.97
CA ALA A 45 -19.66 3.61 -18.69
C ALA A 45 -20.92 3.23 -17.91
N GLY A 46 -21.42 2.01 -18.12
CA GLY A 46 -22.36 1.38 -17.21
C GLY A 46 -21.63 1.03 -15.92
N GLY A 47 -22.09 1.57 -14.80
CA GLY A 47 -21.47 1.34 -13.49
C GLY A 47 -22.08 2.18 -12.37
N ASP A 48 -23.37 1.98 -12.13
CA ASP A 48 -24.07 2.07 -10.83
C ASP A 48 -23.89 3.33 -9.96
N ASP A 49 -24.28 4.49 -10.48
CA ASP A 49 -24.74 5.63 -9.67
C ASP A 49 -26.26 5.72 -9.81
N ARG A 50 -26.99 4.82 -9.14
CA ARG A 50 -28.42 5.05 -8.91
C ARG A 50 -28.56 6.03 -7.74
N GLU A 51 -28.78 7.29 -8.07
CA GLU A 51 -29.46 8.19 -7.14
C GLU A 51 -30.86 7.62 -6.88
N GLU A 52 -31.09 7.11 -5.68
CA GLU A 52 -32.46 6.87 -5.22
C GLU A 52 -33.08 8.21 -4.78
N PRO A 53 -34.31 8.52 -5.24
CA PRO A 53 -34.96 9.79 -4.94
C PRO A 53 -35.16 9.99 -3.42
N GLY A 54 -35.16 11.24 -3.00
CA GLY A 54 -35.45 11.66 -1.62
C GLY A 54 -36.85 11.28 -1.18
N GLY A 55 -36.94 10.32 -0.24
CA GLY A 55 -38.10 10.06 0.59
C GLY A 55 -37.71 10.18 2.06
N ASP A 56 -38.68 10.43 2.93
CA ASP A 56 -38.54 10.56 4.41
C ASP A 56 -38.13 9.26 5.13
N GLU A 57 -37.80 8.19 4.40
CA GLU A 57 -37.45 6.91 5.00
C GLU A 57 -36.01 6.89 5.54
N PRO A 58 -35.78 6.33 6.74
CA PRO A 58 -34.44 6.16 7.28
C PRO A 58 -33.53 5.36 6.35
N ARG A 59 -32.28 5.80 6.19
CA ARG A 59 -31.29 5.22 5.27
C ARG A 59 -30.12 4.59 6.04
N ALA A 60 -29.47 3.61 5.44
CA ALA A 60 -28.28 2.99 6.03
C ALA A 60 -27.17 4.04 6.30
N ILE A 61 -26.52 3.90 7.44
CA ILE A 61 -25.31 4.67 7.78
C ILE A 61 -24.16 3.71 7.61
N GLY A 62 -23.38 3.84 6.53
CA GLY A 62 -22.28 2.90 6.26
C GLY A 62 -22.75 1.44 6.26
N ILE A 63 -22.31 0.66 7.26
CA ILE A 63 -22.69 -0.76 7.42
C ILE A 63 -23.93 -0.99 8.29
N TRP A 64 -24.41 0.04 9.00
CA TRP A 64 -25.55 -0.08 9.91
C TRP A 64 -26.86 0.15 9.16
N GLN A 65 -27.78 -0.83 9.25
CA GLN A 65 -29.06 -0.83 8.57
C GLN A 65 -30.15 -0.26 9.49
N PRO A 66 -31.03 0.63 9.00
CA PRO A 66 -32.11 1.18 9.80
C PRO A 66 -33.12 0.10 10.17
N ARG A 67 -33.61 0.12 11.40
CA ARG A 67 -34.65 -0.78 11.90
C ARG A 67 -35.51 -0.06 12.92
N GLN A 68 -36.82 -0.27 12.84
CA GLN A 68 -37.76 0.15 13.89
C GLN A 68 -37.89 -0.97 14.92
N VAL A 69 -37.58 -0.68 16.19
CA VAL A 69 -37.74 -1.62 17.32
C VAL A 69 -38.45 -0.88 18.44
N ASP A 70 -39.62 -1.38 18.84
CA ASP A 70 -40.45 -0.78 19.89
C ASP A 70 -40.78 0.72 19.66
N GLY A 71 -40.90 1.13 18.40
CA GLY A 71 -41.16 2.52 18.00
C GLY A 71 -39.92 3.44 18.00
N GLU A 72 -38.74 2.92 18.34
CA GLU A 72 -37.46 3.63 18.26
C GLU A 72 -36.71 3.25 16.98
N LEU A 73 -36.22 4.27 16.27
CA LEU A 73 -35.29 4.07 15.16
C LEU A 73 -33.91 3.70 15.71
N ILE A 74 -33.45 2.51 15.35
CA ILE A 74 -32.09 2.05 15.59
C ILE A 74 -31.39 1.74 14.27
N PHE A 75 -30.06 1.73 14.29
CA PHE A 75 -29.24 1.25 13.18
C PHE A 75 -28.50 0.00 13.65
N GLU A 76 -28.91 -1.14 13.12
CA GLU A 76 -28.38 -2.44 13.48
C GLU A 76 -27.32 -2.86 12.47
N ARG A 77 -26.17 -3.27 12.98
CA ARG A 77 -25.09 -3.82 12.16
C ARG A 77 -25.36 -5.29 11.86
N PRO A 78 -25.27 -5.72 10.60
CA PRO A 78 -25.33 -7.14 10.26
C PRO A 78 -24.30 -7.98 11.03
N PRO A 79 -24.54 -9.28 11.27
CA PRO A 79 -23.53 -10.17 11.80
C PRO A 79 -22.26 -10.18 10.94
N PRO A 80 -21.05 -10.26 11.53
CA PRO A 80 -19.79 -10.47 10.81
C PRO A 80 -19.93 -11.65 9.86
N HIS A 81 -19.31 -11.54 8.69
CA HIS A 81 -18.98 -12.74 7.94
C HIS A 81 -17.99 -13.61 8.73
N PRO A 82 -17.91 -14.93 8.46
CA PRO A 82 -16.97 -15.84 9.14
C PRO A 82 -15.50 -15.39 9.10
N LEU A 83 -15.13 -14.63 8.06
CA LEU A 83 -13.81 -14.05 7.86
C LEU A 83 -13.56 -12.75 8.64
N GLY A 84 -14.56 -12.29 9.40
CA GLY A 84 -14.51 -11.13 10.29
C GLY A 84 -14.99 -9.83 9.64
N ASP A 85 -15.47 -8.91 10.48
CA ASP A 85 -15.63 -7.50 10.15
C ASP A 85 -15.12 -6.64 11.33
N HIS A 86 -14.21 -5.71 11.06
CA HIS A 86 -13.36 -5.10 12.09
C HIS A 86 -13.63 -3.61 12.32
N TYR A 87 -14.70 -3.11 11.72
CA TYR A 87 -14.97 -1.67 11.68
C TYR A 87 -15.63 -1.14 12.95
N ALA A 88 -16.22 -2.00 13.78
CA ALA A 88 -16.81 -1.59 15.05
C ALA A 88 -17.03 -2.79 15.99
N ALA A 89 -16.99 -2.57 17.30
CA ALA A 89 -17.60 -3.48 18.28
C ALA A 89 -19.11 -3.26 18.37
N THR A 90 -19.56 -2.03 18.11
CA THR A 90 -20.94 -1.58 18.32
C THR A 90 -21.91 -2.27 17.36
N ARG A 91 -22.86 -3.02 17.93
CA ARG A 91 -23.91 -3.74 17.18
C ARG A 91 -25.09 -2.87 16.82
N VAL A 92 -25.47 -1.97 17.73
CA VAL A 92 -26.66 -1.16 17.60
C VAL A 92 -26.30 0.29 17.90
N LEU A 93 -26.69 1.18 17.00
CA LEU A 93 -26.68 2.62 17.21
C LEU A 93 -28.12 3.08 17.40
N ARG A 94 -28.39 3.86 18.44
CA ARG A 94 -29.71 4.47 18.64
C ARG A 94 -29.75 5.81 17.94
N ALA A 95 -30.80 6.08 17.16
CA ALA A 95 -30.97 7.38 16.52
C ALA A 95 -31.12 8.48 17.58
N ALA A 96 -31.97 8.25 18.58
CA ALA A 96 -32.14 9.16 19.71
C ALA A 96 -30.86 9.26 20.55
N LYS A 97 -30.50 10.49 20.94
CA LYS A 97 -29.40 10.76 21.88
C LYS A 97 -29.87 10.68 23.34
N PRO A 98 -29.04 10.17 24.27
CA PRO A 98 -29.35 10.22 25.69
C PRO A 98 -29.55 11.67 26.15
N ALA A 99 -30.57 11.89 26.98
CA ALA A 99 -30.91 13.21 27.48
C ALA A 99 -29.72 13.88 28.18
N GLY A 100 -29.47 15.15 27.85
CA GLY A 100 -28.39 15.94 28.45
C GLY A 100 -26.98 15.60 27.98
N ARG A 101 -26.81 14.67 27.02
CA ARG A 101 -25.51 14.35 26.42
C ARG A 101 -25.35 14.98 25.05
N ARG A 102 -24.11 15.39 24.74
CA ARG A 102 -23.69 15.77 23.40
C ARG A 102 -23.10 14.57 22.66
N ARG A 103 -23.50 14.39 21.42
CA ARG A 103 -23.02 13.30 20.58
C ARG A 103 -21.87 13.74 19.68
N VAL A 104 -20.73 13.09 19.83
CA VAL A 104 -19.56 13.24 18.97
C VAL A 104 -19.54 12.06 17.99
N VAL A 105 -19.64 12.33 16.69
CA VAL A 105 -19.53 11.30 15.64
C VAL A 105 -18.12 11.37 15.05
N LEU A 106 -17.39 10.25 15.09
CA LEU A 106 -16.05 10.11 14.53
C LEU A 106 -16.12 9.33 13.21
N LEU A 107 -15.62 9.95 12.13
CA LEU A 107 -15.49 9.38 10.80
C LEU A 107 -14.02 9.35 10.40
N GLY A 108 -13.64 8.41 9.53
CA GLY A 108 -12.29 8.39 8.99
C GLY A 108 -11.88 7.07 8.37
N GLU A 109 -10.58 6.95 8.12
CA GLU A 109 -9.94 5.80 7.47
C GLU A 109 -9.44 4.74 8.48
N SER A 110 -8.49 3.89 8.06
CA SER A 110 -7.91 2.82 8.90
C SER A 110 -7.27 3.33 10.19
N VAL A 111 -6.61 4.50 10.16
CA VAL A 111 -6.02 5.10 11.36
C VAL A 111 -7.11 5.51 12.36
N ALA A 112 -8.20 6.11 11.87
CA ALA A 112 -9.35 6.50 12.68
C ALA A 112 -10.12 5.30 13.23
N ALA A 113 -10.13 4.19 12.50
CA ALA A 113 -10.75 2.93 12.94
C ALA A 113 -9.90 2.15 13.95
N GLY A 114 -8.64 2.55 14.20
CA GLY A 114 -7.73 1.79 15.05
C GLY A 114 -7.31 0.44 14.45
N TYR A 115 -7.18 0.36 13.13
CA TYR A 115 -7.04 -0.85 12.29
C TYR A 115 -6.43 -2.12 12.94
N LEU A 116 -5.25 -2.00 13.57
CA LEU A 116 -4.51 -3.14 14.13
C LEU A 116 -4.95 -3.54 15.54
N TYR A 117 -5.60 -2.62 16.26
CA TYR A 117 -6.13 -2.83 17.61
C TYR A 117 -7.64 -3.10 17.62
N ALA A 118 -8.33 -2.75 16.54
CA ALA A 118 -9.77 -2.92 16.44
C ALA A 118 -10.17 -4.40 16.54
N PRO A 119 -11.27 -4.73 17.23
CA PRO A 119 -12.23 -3.81 17.85
C PRO A 119 -11.91 -3.46 19.32
N HIS A 120 -10.75 -3.87 19.86
CA HIS A 120 -10.46 -3.81 21.30
C HIS A 120 -9.99 -2.44 21.79
N LEU A 121 -9.36 -1.65 20.91
CA LEU A 121 -9.02 -0.26 21.16
C LEU A 121 -9.17 0.53 19.85
N THR A 122 -10.01 1.57 19.86
CA THR A 122 -10.14 2.49 18.73
C THR A 122 -9.93 3.93 19.19
N PRO A 123 -9.53 4.85 18.29
CA PRO A 123 -9.52 6.29 18.56
C PRO A 123 -10.83 6.81 19.17
N ALA A 124 -11.99 6.33 18.73
CA ALA A 124 -13.27 6.72 19.33
C ALA A 124 -13.38 6.32 20.81
N MET A 125 -12.93 5.12 21.18
CA MET A 125 -12.89 4.68 22.59
C MET A 125 -11.92 5.52 23.44
N VAL A 126 -10.78 5.91 22.86
CA VAL A 126 -9.80 6.76 23.55
C VAL A 126 -10.34 8.19 23.69
N LEU A 127 -11.03 8.71 22.67
CA LEU A 127 -11.68 10.01 22.72
C LEU A 127 -12.79 10.05 23.78
N ASP A 128 -13.66 9.04 23.81
CA ASP A 128 -14.71 8.89 24.83
C ASP A 128 -14.11 8.91 26.24
N ARG A 129 -13.01 8.17 26.44
CA ARG A 129 -12.30 8.16 27.72
C ARG A 129 -11.79 9.54 28.13
N HIS A 130 -11.20 10.31 27.21
CA HIS A 130 -10.72 11.66 27.51
C HIS A 130 -11.86 12.62 27.83
N LEU A 131 -12.93 12.61 27.04
CA LEU A 131 -14.11 13.45 27.27
C LEU A 131 -14.81 13.09 28.59
N ARG A 132 -14.98 11.79 28.89
CA ARG A 132 -15.57 11.33 30.15
C ARG A 132 -14.78 11.77 31.37
N ARG A 133 -13.45 11.77 31.25
CA ARG A 133 -12.57 12.21 32.34
C ARG A 133 -12.66 13.71 32.58
N ALA A 134 -12.72 14.50 31.52
CA ALA A 134 -12.76 15.95 31.63
C ALA A 134 -14.16 16.51 31.95
N ALA A 135 -15.22 15.83 31.53
CA ALA A 135 -16.58 16.36 31.58
C ALA A 135 -17.66 15.37 32.05
N GLY A 136 -17.27 14.21 32.60
CA GLY A 136 -18.22 13.19 33.06
C GLY A 136 -19.05 12.62 31.91
N GLU A 137 -20.33 12.37 32.13
CA GLU A 137 -21.21 11.80 31.10
C GLU A 137 -21.76 12.83 30.10
N ALA A 138 -21.18 14.04 30.03
CA ALA A 138 -21.67 15.10 29.16
C ALA A 138 -21.56 14.76 27.66
N TYR A 139 -20.74 13.77 27.29
CA TYR A 139 -20.53 13.36 25.91
C TYR A 139 -20.80 11.87 25.72
N GLU A 140 -21.25 11.51 24.52
CA GLU A 140 -21.14 10.16 23.97
C GLU A 140 -20.35 10.23 22.65
N VAL A 141 -19.54 9.19 22.36
CA VAL A 141 -18.78 9.09 21.11
C VAL A 141 -19.30 7.92 20.30
N VAL A 142 -19.64 8.19 19.04
CA VAL A 142 -20.07 7.18 18.06
C VAL A 142 -18.95 6.98 17.03
N ASP A 143 -18.50 5.74 16.89
CA ASP A 143 -17.46 5.34 15.94
C ASP A 143 -18.10 4.90 14.62
N LEU A 144 -17.87 5.67 13.55
CA LEU A 144 -18.28 5.36 12.17
C LEU A 144 -17.05 5.26 11.25
N ALA A 145 -15.83 5.16 11.79
CA ALA A 145 -14.62 5.03 10.99
C ALA A 145 -14.55 3.67 10.28
N ARG A 146 -13.93 3.64 9.10
CA ARG A 146 -13.74 2.39 8.33
C ARG A 146 -12.46 2.41 7.52
N THR A 147 -11.92 1.24 7.21
CA THR A 147 -10.70 1.16 6.38
C THR A 147 -10.99 1.51 4.92
N ASN A 148 -10.01 2.09 4.23
CA ASN A 148 -10.12 2.46 2.81
C ASN A 148 -11.30 3.38 2.48
N GLU A 149 -11.67 4.27 3.42
CA GLU A 149 -12.71 5.26 3.21
C GLU A 149 -12.30 6.27 2.12
N ARG A 150 -13.13 6.43 1.09
CA ARG A 150 -12.95 7.45 0.03
C ARG A 150 -13.65 8.74 0.41
N LEU A 151 -13.23 9.86 -0.16
CA LEU A 151 -13.82 11.18 0.10
C LEU A 151 -15.31 11.25 -0.23
N ALA A 152 -15.72 10.70 -1.39
CA ALA A 152 -17.11 10.71 -1.80
C ALA A 152 -18.01 9.91 -0.84
N THR A 153 -17.52 8.75 -0.39
CA THR A 153 -18.25 7.93 0.58
C THR A 153 -18.20 8.50 2.00
N LEU A 154 -17.09 9.12 2.41
CA LEU A 154 -16.96 9.85 3.66
C LEU A 154 -18.02 10.96 3.78
N ALA A 155 -18.19 11.76 2.71
CA ALA A 155 -19.21 12.80 2.65
C ALA A 155 -20.63 12.20 2.76
N ARG A 156 -20.92 11.12 2.03
CA ARG A 156 -22.22 10.41 2.14
C ARG A 156 -22.46 9.82 3.53
N THR A 157 -21.43 9.30 4.19
CA THR A 157 -21.55 8.81 5.57
C THR A 157 -21.82 9.97 6.52
N ALA A 158 -21.17 11.13 6.33
CA ALA A 158 -21.46 12.34 7.12
C ALA A 158 -22.91 12.86 6.92
N GLU A 159 -23.43 12.78 5.70
CA GLU A 159 -24.84 13.06 5.37
C GLU A 159 -25.77 12.09 6.08
N SER A 160 -25.52 10.78 5.95
CA SER A 160 -26.39 9.74 6.53
C SER A 160 -26.33 9.74 8.07
N ALA A 161 -25.18 10.09 8.65
CA ALA A 161 -24.98 10.21 10.10
C ALA A 161 -25.80 11.34 10.74
N GLN A 162 -26.40 12.25 9.95
CA GLN A 162 -27.33 13.26 10.45
C GLN A 162 -28.57 12.66 11.12
N GLN A 163 -28.91 11.41 10.80
CA GLN A 163 -29.97 10.65 11.47
C GLN A 163 -29.63 10.28 12.93
N LEU A 164 -28.37 10.43 13.33
CA LEU A 164 -27.92 10.26 14.72
C LEU A 164 -27.90 11.59 15.49
N GLU A 165 -28.32 12.71 14.90
CA GLU A 165 -28.31 14.03 15.55
C GLU A 165 -26.95 14.41 16.18
N PRO A 166 -25.83 14.36 15.41
CA PRO A 166 -24.52 14.72 15.93
C PRO A 166 -24.46 16.18 16.42
N ASP A 167 -23.87 16.38 17.60
CA ASP A 167 -23.55 17.71 18.14
C ASP A 167 -22.11 18.15 17.80
N VAL A 168 -21.25 17.20 17.41
CA VAL A 168 -19.89 17.44 16.90
C VAL A 168 -19.53 16.36 15.87
N LEU A 169 -18.90 16.75 14.77
CA LEU A 169 -18.33 15.83 13.79
C LEU A 169 -16.80 15.85 13.84
N VAL A 170 -16.16 14.69 13.95
CA VAL A 170 -14.71 14.53 13.85
C VAL A 170 -14.38 13.76 12.59
N ILE A 171 -13.53 14.30 11.73
CA ILE A 171 -13.09 13.67 10.48
C ILE A 171 -11.58 13.43 10.55
N PHE A 172 -11.18 12.16 10.63
CA PHE A 172 -9.78 11.75 10.68
C PHE A 172 -9.39 10.94 9.44
N ALA A 173 -8.93 11.64 8.40
CA ALA A 173 -8.66 11.06 7.09
C ALA A 173 -7.51 11.78 6.37
N GLY A 174 -6.95 11.11 5.36
CA GLY A 174 -5.92 11.64 4.47
C GLY A 174 -4.80 10.64 4.13
N ASN A 175 -4.71 9.51 4.84
CA ASN A 175 -3.60 8.56 4.70
C ASN A 175 -3.64 7.75 3.39
N ASN A 176 -4.81 7.54 2.78
CA ASN A 176 -4.88 6.75 1.55
C ASN A 176 -5.25 7.58 0.31
N TRP A 177 -5.37 8.90 0.41
CA TRP A 177 -5.93 9.71 -0.68
C TRP A 177 -5.08 9.69 -1.96
N ASN A 178 -3.76 9.58 -1.83
CA ASN A 178 -2.87 9.37 -2.98
C ASN A 178 -3.30 8.13 -3.80
N LEU A 179 -3.69 7.05 -3.12
CA LEU A 179 -4.10 5.78 -3.74
C LEU A 179 -5.58 5.78 -4.14
N LEU A 180 -6.46 6.19 -3.24
CA LEU A 180 -7.91 5.99 -3.39
C LEU A 180 -8.57 7.03 -4.29
N GLU A 181 -8.03 8.25 -4.35
CA GLU A 181 -8.65 9.37 -5.06
C GLU A 181 -8.08 9.62 -6.45
N THR A 182 -6.88 9.08 -6.72
CA THR A 182 -6.21 9.20 -8.02
C THR A 182 -5.86 7.88 -8.74
N PRO A 183 -6.57 6.75 -8.51
CA PRO A 183 -6.16 5.44 -9.05
C PRO A 183 -6.20 5.36 -10.58
N GLU A 184 -6.97 6.23 -11.24
CA GLU A 184 -7.05 6.33 -12.70
C GLU A 184 -5.85 7.05 -13.33
N ILE A 185 -5.02 7.73 -12.53
CA ILE A 185 -3.86 8.46 -13.05
C ILE A 185 -2.66 7.54 -12.96
N SER A 186 -2.68 6.54 -13.83
CA SER A 186 -1.68 5.47 -13.91
C SER A 186 -1.50 5.04 -15.36
N PRO A 187 -0.28 4.64 -15.77
CA PRO A 187 -0.06 4.08 -17.09
C PRO A 187 -0.72 2.69 -17.27
N PHE A 188 -1.24 2.11 -16.19
CA PHE A 188 -1.98 0.84 -16.15
C PHE A 188 -3.47 1.02 -15.85
N ALA A 189 -3.97 2.26 -15.82
CA ALA A 189 -5.40 2.50 -15.59
C ALA A 189 -6.24 1.69 -16.59
N PRO A 190 -7.28 0.95 -16.17
CA PRO A 190 -8.06 0.08 -17.07
C PRO A 190 -8.68 0.82 -18.26
N SER A 191 -9.08 2.08 -18.03
CA SER A 191 -9.66 2.96 -19.04
C SER A 191 -8.64 3.43 -20.09
N VAL A 192 -8.97 3.23 -21.37
CA VAL A 192 -8.22 3.78 -22.51
C VAL A 192 -8.07 5.30 -22.39
N ARG A 193 -9.17 6.00 -22.06
CA ARG A 193 -9.17 7.46 -21.90
C ARG A 193 -8.23 7.92 -20.78
N ALA A 194 -8.19 7.19 -19.68
CA ALA A 194 -7.30 7.49 -18.57
C ALA A 194 -5.82 7.35 -18.96
N ARG A 195 -5.46 6.27 -19.68
CA ARG A 195 -4.10 6.08 -20.21
C ARG A 195 -3.70 7.18 -21.21
N GLN A 196 -4.63 7.63 -22.05
CA GLN A 196 -4.38 8.74 -22.98
C GLN A 196 -4.22 10.09 -22.27
N ALA A 197 -5.03 10.36 -21.24
CA ALA A 197 -4.88 11.56 -20.42
C ALA A 197 -3.52 11.57 -19.69
N TYR A 198 -3.09 10.40 -19.19
CA TYR A 198 -1.76 10.20 -18.63
C TYR A 198 -0.68 10.49 -19.68
N ALA A 199 -0.80 9.95 -20.90
CA ALA A 199 0.15 10.17 -22.00
C ALA A 199 0.28 11.65 -22.37
N LEU A 200 -0.85 12.35 -22.49
CA LEU A 200 -0.88 13.79 -22.78
C LEU A 200 -0.16 14.58 -21.70
N ALA A 201 -0.43 14.29 -20.43
CA ALA A 201 0.26 14.93 -19.31
C ALA A 201 1.77 14.63 -19.33
N LEU A 202 2.14 13.38 -19.58
CA LEU A 202 3.55 12.94 -19.71
C LEU A 202 4.27 13.66 -20.86
N ARG A 203 3.60 13.86 -22.00
CA ARG A 203 4.16 14.59 -23.16
C ARG A 203 4.38 16.08 -22.84
N GLN A 204 3.46 16.70 -22.08
CA GLN A 204 3.52 18.14 -21.78
C GLN A 204 4.64 18.52 -20.81
N ALA A 205 4.92 17.70 -19.81
CA ALA A 205 5.82 18.08 -18.72
C ALA A 205 6.67 16.92 -18.17
N GLY A 206 6.88 15.87 -18.95
CA GLY A 206 7.53 14.66 -18.46
C GLY A 206 6.77 14.07 -17.27
N LEU A 207 7.47 13.42 -16.35
CA LEU A 207 6.86 12.78 -15.18
C LEU A 207 6.16 13.77 -14.23
N ALA A 208 6.55 15.05 -14.25
CA ALA A 208 5.86 16.09 -13.49
C ALA A 208 4.43 16.32 -14.00
N GLY A 209 4.14 16.00 -15.27
CA GLY A 209 2.82 16.15 -15.88
C GLY A 209 1.75 15.27 -15.21
N PRO A 210 1.89 13.93 -15.21
CA PRO A 210 0.96 13.04 -14.53
C PRO A 210 0.84 13.30 -13.02
N VAL A 211 1.94 13.66 -12.35
CA VAL A 211 1.92 14.09 -10.94
C VAL A 211 1.06 15.35 -10.76
N GLY A 212 1.21 16.34 -11.64
CA GLY A 212 0.38 17.55 -11.65
C GLY A 212 -1.09 17.25 -11.95
N LEU A 213 -1.37 16.29 -12.84
CA LEU A 213 -2.73 15.83 -13.12
C LEU A 213 -3.37 15.19 -11.88
N ALA A 214 -2.62 14.34 -11.16
CA ALA A 214 -3.08 13.75 -9.90
C ALA A 214 -3.33 14.80 -8.82
N ALA A 215 -2.44 15.77 -8.67
CA ALA A 215 -2.61 16.86 -7.73
C ALA A 215 -3.88 17.69 -8.01
N ARG A 216 -4.18 17.97 -9.29
CA ARG A 216 -5.42 18.68 -9.68
C ARG A 216 -6.67 17.85 -9.39
N ARG A 217 -6.66 16.54 -9.69
CA ARG A 217 -7.78 15.65 -9.36
C ARG A 217 -8.01 15.61 -7.86
N LEU A 218 -6.96 15.38 -7.07
CA LEU A 218 -7.04 15.32 -5.61
C LEU A 218 -7.60 16.63 -5.04
N ARG A 219 -7.11 17.79 -5.48
CA ARG A 219 -7.64 19.10 -5.04
C ARG A 219 -9.14 19.20 -5.25
N ARG A 220 -9.61 18.90 -6.46
CA ARG A 220 -11.03 18.98 -6.82
C ARG A 220 -11.89 18.07 -5.94
N VAL A 221 -11.52 16.80 -5.78
CA VAL A 221 -12.35 15.87 -4.98
C VAL A 221 -12.34 16.20 -3.48
N VAL A 222 -11.25 16.78 -2.97
CA VAL A 222 -11.19 17.28 -1.59
C VAL A 222 -12.08 18.51 -1.44
N GLU A 223 -12.00 19.46 -2.37
CA GLU A 223 -12.87 20.65 -2.40
C GLU A 223 -14.35 20.25 -2.45
N GLU A 224 -14.75 19.39 -3.39
CA GLU A 224 -16.13 18.91 -3.54
C GLU A 224 -16.66 18.22 -2.27
N ALA A 225 -15.85 17.34 -1.66
CA ALA A 225 -16.26 16.62 -0.45
C ALA A 225 -16.39 17.54 0.77
N PHE A 226 -15.44 18.45 0.99
CA PHE A 226 -15.48 19.38 2.13
C PHE A 226 -16.51 20.49 1.95
N GLU A 227 -16.84 20.87 0.72
CA GLU A 227 -17.95 21.78 0.46
C GLU A 227 -19.29 21.15 0.86
N ARG A 228 -19.50 19.85 0.55
CA ARG A 228 -20.67 19.10 1.03
C ARG A 228 -20.71 19.02 2.55
N ILE A 229 -19.61 18.63 3.18
CA ILE A 229 -19.52 18.54 4.66
C ILE A 229 -19.77 19.88 5.33
N ALA A 230 -19.20 20.97 4.78
CA ALA A 230 -19.39 22.31 5.32
C ALA A 230 -20.84 22.80 5.22
N ARG A 231 -21.55 22.46 4.13
CA ARG A 231 -22.99 22.75 4.02
C ARG A 231 -23.78 22.08 5.15
N LEU A 232 -23.58 20.79 5.35
CA LEU A 232 -24.24 20.02 6.43
C LEU A 232 -23.95 20.63 7.81
N ALA A 233 -22.69 21.00 8.04
CA ALA A 233 -22.27 21.64 9.28
C ALA A 233 -22.98 22.98 9.50
N SER A 234 -23.09 23.81 8.45
CA SER A 234 -23.72 25.13 8.53
C SER A 234 -25.23 25.07 8.75
N GLU A 235 -25.94 24.13 8.09
CA GLU A 235 -27.40 23.98 8.20
C GLU A 235 -27.84 23.61 9.62
N ARG A 236 -26.96 22.94 10.39
CA ARG A 236 -27.24 22.45 11.74
C ARG A 236 -26.39 23.10 12.83
N TRP A 237 -25.60 24.13 12.48
CA TRP A 237 -24.66 24.79 13.40
C TRP A 237 -23.74 23.79 14.12
N MET A 238 -23.35 22.72 13.42
CA MET A 238 -22.58 21.62 13.97
C MET A 238 -21.08 21.89 13.78
N PRO A 239 -20.27 21.94 14.85
CA PRO A 239 -18.82 22.03 14.75
C PRO A 239 -18.22 20.79 14.07
N VAL A 240 -17.28 21.03 13.14
CA VAL A 240 -16.49 19.98 12.50
C VAL A 240 -15.02 20.15 12.88
N ILE A 241 -14.41 19.06 13.34
CA ILE A 241 -12.99 18.98 13.66
C ILE A 241 -12.31 18.06 12.65
N VAL A 242 -11.40 18.62 11.87
CA VAL A 242 -10.60 17.92 10.87
C VAL A 242 -9.27 17.50 11.48
N VAL A 243 -9.04 16.20 11.61
CA VAL A 243 -7.78 15.65 12.11
C VAL A 243 -6.87 15.34 10.93
N ILE A 244 -5.78 16.10 10.82
CA ILE A 244 -4.76 15.92 9.78
C ILE A 244 -3.76 14.87 10.28
N PRO A 245 -3.67 13.69 9.63
CA PRO A 245 -2.80 12.61 10.07
C PRO A 245 -1.30 12.96 9.98
N GLU A 246 -0.49 12.06 10.54
CA GLU A 246 0.95 12.01 10.34
C GLU A 246 1.37 10.55 10.04
N VAL A 247 2.60 10.35 9.55
CA VAL A 247 3.23 9.06 9.30
C VAL A 247 4.47 8.88 10.18
N ASP A 248 4.91 7.64 10.36
CA ASP A 248 6.20 7.33 10.98
C ASP A 248 7.33 7.77 10.04
N LEU A 249 7.76 9.03 10.13
CA LEU A 249 8.84 9.57 9.28
C LEU A 249 10.20 8.93 9.58
N GLU A 250 10.36 8.24 10.71
CA GLU A 250 11.59 7.49 11.03
C GLU A 250 11.66 6.19 10.21
N ARG A 251 10.53 5.49 10.07
CA ARG A 251 10.50 4.14 9.49
C ARG A 251 9.73 4.01 8.18
N TRP A 252 9.01 5.04 7.75
CA TRP A 252 8.25 5.00 6.49
C TRP A 252 9.19 4.75 5.31
N GLN A 253 8.84 3.75 4.50
CA GLN A 253 9.68 3.30 3.40
C GLN A 253 8.85 2.93 2.19
N ASN A 254 9.32 3.42 1.04
CA ASN A 254 8.75 3.15 -0.26
C ASN A 254 9.85 3.15 -1.33
N ARG A 255 10.70 2.13 -1.30
CA ARG A 255 11.69 1.86 -2.35
C ARG A 255 10.99 1.62 -3.68
N GLN A 256 11.32 2.44 -4.67
CA GLN A 256 10.83 2.38 -6.05
C GLN A 256 12.01 2.34 -7.03
N PRO A 257 11.87 1.69 -8.20
CA PRO A 257 12.88 1.72 -9.25
C PRO A 257 12.85 3.11 -9.90
N VAL A 258 13.99 3.54 -10.44
CA VAL A 258 14.01 4.80 -11.19
C VAL A 258 13.22 4.64 -12.50
N PRO A 259 12.44 5.65 -12.92
CA PRO A 259 11.87 5.70 -14.26
C PRO A 259 12.96 5.67 -15.35
N TYR A 260 12.57 5.54 -16.61
CA TYR A 260 13.51 5.69 -17.72
C TYR A 260 14.19 7.06 -17.71
N LEU A 261 15.53 7.06 -17.63
CA LEU A 261 16.37 8.26 -17.71
C LEU A 261 17.13 8.29 -19.05
N PRO A 262 17.37 9.48 -19.63
CA PRO A 262 18.13 9.63 -20.87
C PRO A 262 19.57 9.11 -20.77
N GLY A 263 20.16 8.77 -21.91
CA GLY A 263 21.55 8.37 -22.00
C GLY A 263 21.83 7.08 -21.23
N ASP A 264 22.94 7.07 -20.50
CA ASP A 264 23.31 6.04 -19.52
C ASP A 264 22.76 6.32 -18.11
N GLY A 265 21.80 7.25 -17.98
CA GLY A 265 21.30 7.76 -16.71
C GLY A 265 20.76 6.67 -15.78
N VAL A 266 20.05 5.67 -16.33
CA VAL A 266 19.56 4.51 -15.55
C VAL A 266 20.73 3.72 -14.95
N ALA A 267 21.76 3.41 -15.75
CA ALA A 267 22.91 2.66 -15.27
C ALA A 267 23.74 3.45 -14.24
N ARG A 268 23.87 4.77 -14.41
CA ARG A 268 24.53 5.65 -13.43
C ARG A 268 23.74 5.71 -12.12
N TRP A 269 22.42 5.81 -12.20
CA TRP A 269 21.55 5.82 -11.02
C TRP A 269 21.71 4.52 -10.23
N TYR A 270 21.61 3.35 -10.88
CA TYR A 270 21.73 2.08 -10.16
C TYR A 270 23.13 1.82 -9.56
N ARG A 271 24.20 2.27 -10.22
CA ARG A 271 25.56 2.22 -9.63
C ARG A 271 25.66 3.09 -8.38
N ALA A 272 25.15 4.32 -8.42
CA ALA A 272 25.11 5.20 -7.26
C ALA A 272 24.20 4.65 -6.14
N TYR A 273 23.11 3.96 -6.51
CA TYR A 273 22.18 3.35 -5.57
C TYR A 273 22.84 2.22 -4.80
N GLU A 274 23.50 1.30 -5.51
CA GLU A 274 24.21 0.17 -4.90
C GLU A 274 25.31 0.66 -3.97
N GLN A 275 26.11 1.63 -4.42
CA GLN A 275 27.13 2.24 -3.57
C GLN A 275 26.52 2.90 -2.33
N ALA A 276 25.46 3.70 -2.48
CA ALA A 276 24.82 4.38 -1.36
C ALA A 276 24.22 3.39 -0.34
N VAL A 277 23.65 2.27 -0.79
CA VAL A 277 23.14 1.20 0.08
C VAL A 277 24.28 0.54 0.83
N GLU A 278 25.37 0.14 0.14
CA GLU A 278 26.52 -0.48 0.79
C GLU A 278 27.17 0.44 1.84
N GLU A 279 27.35 1.72 1.52
CA GLU A 279 27.91 2.69 2.46
C GLU A 279 26.98 2.92 3.67
N LEU A 280 25.66 2.88 3.45
CA LEU A 280 24.69 2.98 4.54
C LEU A 280 24.76 1.75 5.45
N GLU A 281 24.85 0.54 4.89
CA GLU A 281 24.97 -0.72 5.64
C GLU A 281 26.28 -0.79 6.43
N ARG A 282 27.37 -0.19 5.93
CA ARG A 282 28.66 -0.06 6.64
C ARG A 282 28.68 1.05 7.70
N GLY A 283 27.61 1.85 7.82
CA GLY A 283 27.58 3.01 8.72
C GLY A 283 28.40 4.22 8.23
N ALA A 284 28.86 4.21 6.98
CA ALA A 284 29.60 5.30 6.35
C ALA A 284 28.65 6.41 5.87
N PHE A 285 27.92 7.02 6.82
CA PHE A 285 26.79 7.90 6.54
C PHE A 285 27.12 9.12 5.68
N ALA A 286 28.34 9.67 5.76
CA ALA A 286 28.76 10.78 4.92
C ALA A 286 28.86 10.37 3.43
N ALA A 287 29.46 9.21 3.15
CA ALA A 287 29.57 8.66 1.81
C ALA A 287 28.19 8.24 1.27
N ALA A 288 27.35 7.61 2.10
CA ALA A 288 25.98 7.28 1.75
C ALA A 288 25.16 8.52 1.38
N ALA A 289 25.32 9.63 2.12
CA ALA A 289 24.66 10.90 1.80
C ALA A 289 25.17 11.52 0.49
N ALA A 290 26.46 11.36 0.16
CA ALA A 290 27.00 11.81 -1.13
C ALA A 290 26.42 10.99 -2.29
N GLY A 291 26.38 9.66 -2.16
CA GLY A 291 25.74 8.78 -3.13
C GLY A 291 24.24 9.08 -3.32
N ALA A 292 23.51 9.31 -2.22
CA ALA A 292 22.10 9.70 -2.28
C ALA A 292 21.88 11.04 -3.02
N ARG A 293 22.76 12.04 -2.84
CA ARG A 293 22.68 13.28 -3.61
C ARG A 293 23.00 13.08 -5.09
N ALA A 294 23.92 12.17 -5.42
CA ALA A 294 24.20 11.81 -6.81
C ALA A 294 22.99 11.16 -7.49
N LEU A 295 22.21 10.34 -6.76
CA LEU A 295 20.92 9.84 -7.24
C LEU A 295 19.94 10.97 -7.53
N LEU A 296 19.78 11.89 -6.56
CA LEU A 296 18.84 13.02 -6.68
C LEU A 296 19.21 14.00 -7.79
N ALA A 297 20.50 14.09 -8.15
CA ALA A 297 20.95 14.88 -9.30
C ALA A 297 20.57 14.24 -10.65
N LEU A 298 20.33 12.92 -10.69
CA LEU A 298 19.86 12.20 -11.86
C LEU A 298 18.33 12.14 -11.92
N ASP A 299 17.68 12.01 -10.78
CA ASP A 299 16.22 11.94 -10.65
C ASP A 299 15.77 12.38 -9.24
N ASP A 300 14.91 13.38 -9.16
CA ASP A 300 14.29 13.86 -7.93
C ASP A 300 12.82 13.43 -7.78
N VAL A 301 12.30 12.62 -8.72
CA VAL A 301 10.91 12.13 -8.72
C VAL A 301 10.79 10.82 -7.95
N CYS A 302 11.78 9.93 -8.00
CA CYS A 302 11.76 8.67 -7.28
C CYS A 302 11.98 8.88 -5.76
N PRO A 303 11.13 8.28 -4.89
CA PRO A 303 11.28 8.41 -3.43
C PRO A 303 12.59 7.78 -2.89
N THR A 304 13.18 6.81 -3.59
CA THR A 304 14.35 6.04 -3.11
C THR A 304 15.57 6.90 -2.78
N GLY A 305 15.90 7.90 -3.60
CA GLY A 305 17.03 8.79 -3.34
C GLY A 305 16.84 9.62 -2.06
N HIS A 306 15.62 10.09 -1.83
CA HIS A 306 15.26 10.83 -0.62
C HIS A 306 15.28 9.94 0.63
N LEU A 307 14.84 8.67 0.55
CA LEU A 307 14.91 7.71 1.65
C LEU A 307 16.36 7.45 2.09
N LEU A 308 17.26 7.20 1.13
CA LEU A 308 18.69 7.02 1.38
C LEU A 308 19.30 8.25 2.03
N LEU A 309 18.97 9.45 1.52
CA LEU A 309 19.45 10.70 2.08
C LEU A 309 18.94 10.91 3.51
N ALA A 310 17.68 10.61 3.78
CA ALA A 310 17.08 10.73 5.11
C ALA A 310 17.82 9.85 6.13
N ARG A 311 18.05 8.57 5.80
CA ARG A 311 18.77 7.62 6.65
C ARG A 311 20.22 8.02 6.89
N ALA A 312 20.92 8.43 5.84
CA ALA A 312 22.30 8.90 5.96
C ALA A 312 22.40 10.17 6.83
N LEU A 313 21.49 11.14 6.66
CA LEU A 313 21.45 12.34 7.49
C LEU A 313 21.07 12.04 8.94
N ALA A 314 20.20 11.07 9.18
CA ALA A 314 19.86 10.60 10.52
C ALA A 314 21.09 9.98 11.21
N GLY A 315 21.84 9.12 10.52
CA GLY A 315 23.09 8.54 11.01
C GLY A 315 24.17 9.58 11.32
N LEU A 316 24.19 10.72 10.59
CA LEU A 316 25.05 11.87 10.88
C LEU A 316 24.54 12.78 12.02
N GLY A 317 23.42 12.44 12.66
CA GLY A 317 22.79 13.29 13.68
C GLY A 317 22.16 14.58 13.15
N ARG A 318 22.04 14.77 11.83
CA ARG A 318 21.48 15.97 11.19
C ARG A 318 19.96 15.93 11.15
N ARG A 319 19.32 15.90 12.33
CA ARG A 319 17.89 15.58 12.52
C ARG A 319 16.93 16.41 11.66
N LYS A 320 17.08 17.74 11.63
CA LYS A 320 16.20 18.63 10.84
C LYS A 320 16.26 18.31 9.34
N ALA A 321 17.47 18.07 8.81
CA ALA A 321 17.69 17.74 7.42
C ALA A 321 17.19 16.32 7.09
N ALA A 322 17.39 15.36 8.01
CA ALA A 322 16.85 14.01 7.87
C ALA A 322 15.32 14.02 7.80
N ARG A 323 14.64 14.78 8.68
CA ARG A 323 13.18 14.95 8.66
C ARG A 323 12.70 15.55 7.34
N ALA A 324 13.38 16.57 6.83
CA ALA A 324 13.04 17.18 5.54
C ALA A 324 13.18 16.19 4.38
N ALA A 325 14.26 15.40 4.36
CA ALA A 325 14.48 14.36 3.35
C ALA A 325 13.44 13.23 3.46
N ALA A 326 13.08 12.80 4.66
CA ALA A 326 12.03 11.79 4.88
C ALA A 326 10.67 12.28 4.38
N ARG A 327 10.30 13.54 4.68
CA ARG A 327 9.09 14.15 4.14
C ARG A 327 9.12 14.22 2.62
N ALA A 328 10.25 14.60 2.04
CA ALA A 328 10.40 14.61 0.58
C ALA A 328 10.18 13.21 -0.01
N ALA A 329 10.70 12.14 0.62
CA ALA A 329 10.43 10.77 0.18
C ALA A 329 8.93 10.43 0.20
N VAL A 330 8.21 10.81 1.25
CA VAL A 330 6.74 10.64 1.34
C VAL A 330 6.03 11.38 0.21
N ASP A 331 6.42 12.63 -0.05
CA ASP A 331 5.81 13.49 -1.06
C ASP A 331 6.11 13.04 -2.50
N ARG A 332 7.23 12.34 -2.71
CA ARG A 332 7.60 11.72 -4.00
C ARG A 332 6.98 10.33 -4.22
N GLY A 333 6.40 9.72 -3.19
CA GLY A 333 5.67 8.46 -3.27
C GLY A 333 4.30 8.57 -3.96
N THR A 334 4.16 9.41 -4.98
CA THR A 334 2.87 9.68 -5.65
C THR A 334 2.45 8.55 -6.56
N TYR A 335 1.18 8.17 -6.54
CA TYR A 335 0.64 7.03 -7.31
C TYR A 335 1.01 7.01 -8.81
N PRO A 336 1.00 8.14 -9.56
CA PRO A 336 1.30 8.13 -11.00
C PRO A 336 2.68 7.61 -11.39
N THR A 337 3.63 7.62 -10.46
CA THR A 337 5.04 7.28 -10.72
C THR A 337 5.47 5.98 -10.04
N LEU A 338 4.56 5.25 -9.39
CA LEU A 338 4.92 4.04 -8.66
C LEU A 338 5.00 2.81 -9.59
N ALA A 339 6.06 2.02 -9.43
CA ALA A 339 6.14 0.66 -9.98
C ALA A 339 5.50 -0.38 -9.03
N PHE A 340 5.51 -0.08 -7.73
CA PHE A 340 5.00 -0.93 -6.66
C PHE A 340 4.02 -0.16 -5.76
N LEU A 341 3.01 -0.83 -5.22
CA LEU A 341 2.09 -0.16 -4.30
C LEU A 341 2.81 0.24 -3.02
N GLY A 342 2.86 1.55 -2.75
CA GLY A 342 3.51 2.08 -1.56
C GLY A 342 2.70 1.88 -0.28
N SER A 343 3.39 2.10 0.84
CA SER A 343 2.77 2.32 2.14
C SER A 343 1.86 3.56 2.10
N PRO A 344 0.60 3.48 2.59
CA PRO A 344 -0.24 4.63 2.86
C PRO A 344 0.52 5.77 3.52
N GLN A 345 0.14 6.99 3.15
CA GLN A 345 0.80 8.19 3.59
C GLN A 345 -0.08 9.42 3.48
N ILE A 346 0.12 10.36 4.40
CA ILE A 346 -0.31 11.74 4.21
C ILE A 346 0.81 12.52 3.50
N THR A 347 0.53 12.99 2.29
CA THR A 347 1.43 13.90 1.57
C THR A 347 1.27 15.33 2.08
N SER A 348 2.30 16.16 1.91
CA SER A 348 2.24 17.60 2.18
C SER A 348 1.08 18.26 1.43
N LEU A 349 0.81 17.84 0.18
CA LEU A 349 -0.34 18.33 -0.59
C LEU A 349 -1.66 18.03 0.10
N ALA A 350 -1.92 16.78 0.45
CA ALA A 350 -3.18 16.38 1.11
C ALA A 350 -3.38 17.11 2.44
N ALA A 351 -2.32 17.23 3.24
CA ALA A 351 -2.37 17.94 4.51
C ALA A 351 -2.60 19.46 4.34
N THR A 352 -1.98 20.08 3.33
CA THR A 352 -2.25 21.49 3.00
C THR A 352 -3.68 21.69 2.52
N LEU A 353 -4.22 20.77 1.71
CA LEU A 353 -5.62 20.83 1.26
C LEU A 353 -6.58 20.72 2.44
N LEU A 354 -6.37 19.78 3.36
CA LEU A 354 -7.17 19.65 4.59
C LEU A 354 -7.16 20.94 5.42
N ALA A 355 -5.98 21.51 5.67
CA ALA A 355 -5.85 22.76 6.41
C ALA A 355 -6.54 23.93 5.69
N ALA A 356 -6.41 24.00 4.37
CA ALA A 356 -7.06 25.03 3.56
C ALA A 356 -8.59 24.90 3.59
N GLN A 357 -9.14 23.68 3.50
CA GLN A 357 -10.59 23.46 3.61
C GLN A 357 -11.11 23.80 5.00
N ALA A 358 -10.39 23.42 6.06
CA ALA A 358 -10.75 23.81 7.41
C ALA A 358 -10.80 25.33 7.56
N SER A 359 -9.76 26.04 7.12
CA SER A 359 -9.73 27.51 7.16
C SER A 359 -10.81 28.15 6.29
N ARG A 360 -11.05 27.65 5.07
CA ARG A 360 -12.01 28.21 4.12
C ARG A 360 -13.44 28.12 4.63
N HIS A 361 -13.78 27.04 5.31
CA HIS A 361 -15.13 26.74 5.77
C HIS A 361 -15.34 27.02 7.26
N GLY A 362 -14.36 27.61 7.95
CA GLY A 362 -14.44 27.89 9.39
C GLY A 362 -14.49 26.63 10.26
N LEU A 363 -13.99 25.50 9.76
CA LEU A 363 -13.88 24.25 10.51
C LEU A 363 -12.64 24.30 11.42
N ARG A 364 -12.66 23.51 12.50
CA ARG A 364 -11.50 23.34 13.38
C ARG A 364 -10.55 22.32 12.79
N ALA A 365 -9.25 22.44 13.07
CA ALA A 365 -8.24 21.51 12.60
C ALA A 365 -7.27 21.09 13.70
N VAL A 366 -7.06 19.78 13.85
CA VAL A 366 -6.03 19.19 14.70
C VAL A 366 -4.94 18.63 13.80
N ASP A 367 -3.78 19.29 13.77
CA ASP A 367 -2.64 18.87 12.94
C ASP A 367 -1.70 17.94 13.73
N LEU A 368 -1.83 16.62 13.52
CA LEU A 368 -1.02 15.65 14.25
C LEU A 368 0.48 15.76 13.94
N ARG A 369 0.86 16.35 12.80
CA ARG A 369 2.27 16.62 12.46
C ARG A 369 2.88 17.64 13.43
N ARG A 370 2.07 18.57 13.93
CA ARG A 370 2.46 19.55 14.95
C ARG A 370 2.36 18.95 16.35
N VAL A 371 1.25 18.27 16.67
CA VAL A 371 1.04 17.64 17.99
C VAL A 371 2.13 16.60 18.27
N PHE A 372 2.47 15.76 17.30
CA PHE A 372 3.51 14.74 17.45
C PHE A 372 4.92 15.34 17.47
N ALA A 373 5.13 16.53 16.91
CA ALA A 373 6.42 17.22 17.01
C ALA A 373 6.57 18.06 18.30
N ALA A 374 5.46 18.40 18.97
CA ALA A 374 5.48 19.29 20.13
C ALA A 374 6.32 18.70 21.27
N GLY A 375 7.30 19.48 21.76
CA GLY A 375 8.18 19.08 22.86
C GLY A 375 9.15 17.93 22.56
N ARG A 376 9.32 17.53 21.28
CA ARG A 376 10.19 16.41 20.90
C ARG A 376 11.38 16.85 20.06
N ASP A 377 12.57 16.40 20.46
CA ASP A 377 13.82 16.58 19.70
C ASP A 377 14.05 15.50 18.62
N ARG A 378 13.23 14.45 18.63
CA ARG A 378 13.28 13.32 17.68
C ARG A 378 12.10 13.37 16.72
N VAL A 379 12.28 12.76 15.57
CA VAL A 379 11.21 12.57 14.58
C VAL A 379 10.17 11.62 15.19
N PRO A 380 8.85 11.88 15.02
CA PRO A 380 7.81 10.93 15.43
C PRO A 380 8.11 9.53 14.89
N GLY A 381 8.16 8.54 15.78
CA GLY A 381 8.61 7.19 15.45
C GLY A 381 7.81 6.09 16.17
N GLY A 382 8.49 4.97 16.45
CA GLY A 382 7.85 3.75 16.97
C GLY A 382 7.18 3.85 18.34
N GLU A 383 7.32 4.97 19.06
CA GLU A 383 6.56 5.27 20.26
C GLU A 383 5.12 5.72 19.96
N LEU A 384 4.90 6.33 18.79
CA LEU A 384 3.59 6.83 18.34
C LEU A 384 2.94 5.92 17.29
N PHE A 385 3.72 5.09 16.61
CA PHE A 385 3.25 4.24 15.51
C PHE A 385 3.61 2.75 15.72
N LEU A 386 2.71 1.86 15.31
CA LEU A 386 2.99 0.42 15.20
C LEU A 386 3.71 0.07 13.89
N ASP A 387 3.33 0.74 12.81
CA ASP A 387 3.90 0.57 11.47
C ASP A 387 4.14 1.95 10.82
N TYR A 388 4.02 2.06 9.49
CA TYR A 388 4.27 3.29 8.75
C TYR A 388 3.21 4.40 8.99
N CYS A 389 2.00 4.10 9.48
CA CYS A 389 0.99 5.13 9.77
C CYS A 389 -0.02 4.81 10.88
N HIS A 390 -0.19 3.54 11.25
CA HIS A 390 -1.15 3.15 12.28
C HIS A 390 -0.58 3.43 13.67
N LEU A 391 -1.39 4.07 14.52
CA LEU A 391 -0.95 4.56 15.82
C LEU A 391 -0.77 3.42 16.82
N SER A 392 0.24 3.55 17.68
CA SER A 392 0.35 2.80 18.93
C SER A 392 -0.75 3.24 19.91
N ALA A 393 -0.98 2.49 20.99
CA ALA A 393 -1.87 2.94 22.07
C ALA A 393 -1.49 4.34 22.59
N GLY A 394 -0.19 4.62 22.74
CA GLY A 394 0.33 5.93 23.13
C GLY A 394 0.06 7.02 22.08
N GLY A 395 0.26 6.69 20.79
CA GLY A 395 -0.07 7.57 19.67
C GLY A 395 -1.55 7.94 19.61
N MET A 396 -2.44 6.97 19.82
CA MET A 396 -3.89 7.22 19.93
C MET A 396 -4.22 8.09 21.14
N GLY A 397 -3.59 7.83 22.29
CA GLY A 397 -3.73 8.62 23.51
C GLY A 397 -3.47 10.11 23.28
N LEU A 398 -2.33 10.43 22.65
CA LEU A 398 -1.93 11.79 22.30
C LEU A 398 -2.84 12.42 21.24
N ALA A 399 -3.13 11.70 20.15
CA ALA A 399 -3.96 12.21 19.07
C ALA A 399 -5.37 12.58 19.58
N MET A 400 -5.98 11.71 20.37
CA MET A 400 -7.33 11.92 20.87
C MET A 400 -7.40 12.90 22.05
N ALA A 401 -6.31 13.10 22.79
CA ALA A 401 -6.22 14.21 23.76
C ALA A 401 -6.28 15.56 23.04
N ALA A 402 -5.60 15.71 21.90
CA ALA A 402 -5.67 16.92 21.08
C ALA A 402 -7.06 17.16 20.49
N VAL A 403 -7.75 16.11 20.05
CA VAL A 403 -9.14 16.21 19.59
C VAL A 403 -10.09 16.56 20.74
N ALA A 404 -9.95 15.92 21.91
CA ALA A 404 -10.76 16.22 23.08
C ALA A 404 -10.60 17.68 23.54
N ALA A 405 -9.38 18.20 23.56
CA ALA A 405 -9.10 19.60 23.90
C ALA A 405 -9.84 20.58 22.96
N GLU A 406 -9.89 20.31 21.65
CA GLU A 406 -10.64 21.13 20.70
C GLU A 406 -12.16 21.06 20.91
N ILE A 407 -12.70 19.89 21.26
CA ILE A 407 -14.13 19.71 21.59
C ILE A 407 -14.47 20.50 22.86
N LEU A 408 -13.68 20.35 23.92
CA LEU A 408 -13.91 21.02 25.20
C LEU A 408 -13.79 22.54 25.05
N ALA A 409 -12.78 23.02 24.31
CA ALA A 409 -12.59 24.44 24.05
C ALA A 409 -13.76 25.05 23.27
N HIS A 410 -14.35 24.31 22.32
CA HIS A 410 -15.56 24.76 21.62
C HIS A 410 -16.74 24.97 22.58
N ASP A 411 -16.80 24.18 23.64
CA ASP A 411 -17.87 24.19 24.64
C ASP A 411 -17.59 25.15 25.81
N GLY A 412 -16.53 25.96 25.70
CA GLY A 412 -16.09 26.87 26.77
C GLY A 412 -15.46 26.17 27.96
N ARG A 413 -15.14 24.88 27.85
CA ARG A 413 -14.44 24.07 28.86
C ARG A 413 -12.95 24.09 28.50
N GLY A 414 -12.20 25.05 29.04
CA GLY A 414 -10.77 25.19 28.72
C GLY A 414 -9.95 24.04 29.31
N SER A 415 -9.36 23.20 28.45
CA SER A 415 -8.31 22.25 28.82
C SER A 415 -7.32 22.10 27.68
N SER A 416 -6.02 22.22 27.97
CA SER A 416 -4.99 21.92 26.97
C SER A 416 -4.85 20.41 26.78
N TRP A 417 -4.38 19.97 25.62
CA TRP A 417 -4.15 18.54 25.39
C TRP A 417 -2.99 18.01 26.25
N GLN A 418 -2.07 18.87 26.67
CA GLN A 418 -1.02 18.55 27.64
C GLN A 418 -1.62 18.26 29.01
N GLU A 419 -2.54 19.09 29.51
CA GLU A 419 -3.24 18.83 30.78
C GLU A 419 -4.02 17.50 30.75
N LEU A 420 -4.61 17.15 29.60
CA LEU A 420 -5.30 15.87 29.43
C LEU A 420 -4.34 14.65 29.45
N LEU A 421 -3.03 14.86 29.25
CA LEU A 421 -2.00 13.82 29.24
C LEU A 421 -1.16 13.78 30.52
N ASP A 422 -0.77 14.93 31.07
CA ASP A 422 0.20 15.05 32.18
C ASP A 422 -0.22 14.28 33.43
N ASP A 423 -1.51 14.03 33.61
CA ASP A 423 -2.02 13.27 34.74
C ASP A 423 -1.94 11.74 34.58
N ARG A 424 -1.66 11.17 33.38
CA ARG A 424 -2.03 9.74 33.12
C ARG A 424 -1.15 8.96 32.13
N PRO A 425 -0.94 7.65 32.37
CA PRO A 425 -0.26 6.76 31.44
C PRO A 425 -1.08 6.52 30.16
N SER A 426 -0.40 6.02 29.12
CA SER A 426 -1.00 5.55 27.86
C SER A 426 -2.24 4.67 28.10
N PRO A 427 -3.20 4.65 27.16
CA PRO A 427 -4.32 3.72 27.20
C PRO A 427 -3.87 2.30 27.57
N ALA A 428 -4.42 1.75 28.66
CA ALA A 428 -4.16 0.36 29.02
C ALA A 428 -4.72 -0.57 27.92
N VAL A 429 -3.90 -1.52 27.48
CA VAL A 429 -4.24 -2.52 26.47
C VAL A 429 -3.93 -3.89 27.07
N ALA A 430 -4.82 -4.85 26.86
CA ALA A 430 -4.58 -6.22 27.28
C ALA A 430 -3.35 -6.78 26.54
N PRO A 431 -2.44 -7.52 27.20
CA PRO A 431 -1.24 -8.08 26.59
C PRO A 431 -1.48 -8.80 25.26
N GLU A 432 -2.54 -9.61 25.19
CA GLU A 432 -2.94 -10.35 24.00
C GLU A 432 -3.29 -9.44 22.80
N VAL A 433 -3.89 -8.29 23.06
CA VAL A 433 -4.29 -7.31 22.04
C VAL A 433 -3.06 -6.58 21.54
N GLU A 434 -2.15 -6.17 22.44
CA GLU A 434 -0.89 -5.51 22.11
C GLU A 434 0.01 -6.43 21.27
N ALA A 435 0.15 -7.70 21.65
CA ALA A 435 0.90 -8.70 20.91
C ALA A 435 0.32 -8.94 19.51
N THR A 436 -1.01 -9.05 19.40
CA THR A 436 -1.71 -9.22 18.12
C THR A 436 -1.53 -8.01 17.20
N ALA A 437 -1.65 -6.80 17.73
CA ALA A 437 -1.48 -5.57 16.96
C ALA A 437 -0.03 -5.41 16.45
N ARG A 438 0.98 -5.76 17.27
CA ARG A 438 2.41 -5.73 16.89
C ARG A 438 2.76 -6.78 15.84
N LEU A 439 2.26 -8.02 15.99
CA LEU A 439 2.46 -9.04 14.97
C LEU A 439 1.72 -8.66 13.68
N GLY A 440 0.49 -8.14 13.79
CA GLY A 440 -0.28 -7.62 12.66
C GLY A 440 0.47 -6.52 11.91
N ALA A 441 1.08 -5.57 12.63
CA ALA A 441 1.96 -4.55 12.05
C ALA A 441 3.17 -5.15 11.33
N ALA A 442 3.82 -6.16 11.90
CA ALA A 442 4.97 -6.83 11.28
C ALA A 442 4.60 -7.49 9.95
N VAL A 443 3.50 -8.25 9.93
CA VAL A 443 2.99 -8.88 8.71
C VAL A 443 2.58 -7.82 7.68
N HIS A 444 1.87 -6.78 8.11
CA HIS A 444 1.42 -5.72 7.24
C HIS A 444 2.59 -4.91 6.64
N ALA A 445 3.61 -4.60 7.44
CA ALA A 445 4.83 -3.92 7.00
C ALA A 445 5.60 -4.78 5.98
N ALA A 446 5.67 -6.10 6.16
CA ALA A 446 6.32 -7.00 5.19
C ALA A 446 5.71 -6.92 3.78
N HIS A 447 4.45 -6.48 3.66
CA HIS A 447 3.74 -6.35 2.38
C HIS A 447 3.64 -4.92 1.85
N ARG A 448 3.76 -3.91 2.72
CA ARG A 448 3.52 -2.50 2.35
C ARG A 448 4.75 -1.62 2.47
N GLN A 449 5.70 -1.94 3.35
CA GLN A 449 6.97 -1.22 3.43
C GLN A 449 7.94 -1.81 2.43
N LEU A 450 8.34 -0.98 1.46
CA LEU A 450 9.33 -1.38 0.47
C LEU A 450 10.69 -0.91 0.96
N THR A 451 11.38 -1.78 1.69
CA THR A 451 12.60 -1.42 2.42
C THR A 451 13.79 -1.18 1.48
N VAL A 452 14.62 -0.21 1.83
CA VAL A 452 15.97 -0.06 1.26
C VAL A 452 16.95 -0.92 2.07
N GLY A 453 17.68 -1.82 1.42
CA GLY A 453 18.58 -2.78 2.08
C GLY A 453 17.84 -4.03 2.58
N ASP A 454 18.36 -4.66 3.64
CA ASP A 454 17.80 -5.86 4.26
C ASP A 454 16.58 -5.54 5.17
N PRO A 455 15.37 -6.07 4.89
CA PRO A 455 14.20 -5.86 5.75
C PRO A 455 14.22 -6.66 7.05
N LEU A 456 15.07 -7.68 7.14
CA LEU A 456 15.03 -8.67 8.21
C LEU A 456 15.20 -8.08 9.63
N PRO A 457 16.12 -7.12 9.89
CA PRO A 457 16.27 -6.55 11.24
C PRO A 457 15.01 -5.83 11.74
N GLU A 458 14.28 -5.15 10.85
CA GLU A 458 13.06 -4.43 11.21
C GLU A 458 11.89 -5.39 11.49
N LEU A 459 11.73 -6.40 10.64
CA LEU A 459 10.73 -7.46 10.82
C LEU A 459 10.99 -8.29 12.08
N GLU A 460 12.25 -8.65 12.33
CA GLU A 460 12.65 -9.42 13.51
C GLU A 460 12.35 -8.64 14.79
N ARG A 461 12.71 -7.35 14.83
CA ARG A 461 12.40 -6.47 15.96
C ARG A 461 10.89 -6.38 16.21
N ALA A 462 10.08 -6.26 15.15
CA ALA A 462 8.63 -6.20 15.30
C ALA A 462 8.04 -7.53 15.82
N CYS A 463 8.54 -8.68 15.35
CA CYS A 463 8.15 -9.99 15.86
C CYS A 463 8.54 -10.17 17.33
N ARG A 464 9.77 -9.81 17.72
CA ARG A 464 10.21 -9.83 19.12
C ARG A 464 9.34 -8.96 20.01
N ALA A 465 8.99 -7.76 19.56
CA ALA A 465 8.13 -6.86 20.32
C ALA A 465 6.71 -7.44 20.55
N ALA A 466 6.22 -8.31 19.66
CA ALA A 466 4.96 -9.03 19.89
C ALA A 466 5.12 -10.10 20.98
N LEU A 467 6.22 -10.87 20.97
CA LEU A 467 6.52 -11.87 22.03
C LEU A 467 6.74 -11.22 23.40
N GLU A 468 7.40 -10.06 23.43
CA GLU A 468 7.60 -9.27 24.65
C GLU A 468 6.28 -8.76 25.23
N ALA A 469 5.28 -8.47 24.38
CA ALA A 469 3.96 -8.07 24.81
C ALA A 469 3.15 -9.25 25.39
N ASP A 470 3.16 -10.41 24.73
CA ASP A 470 2.57 -11.65 25.24
C ASP A 470 3.27 -12.88 24.63
N PRO A 471 4.04 -13.67 25.41
CA PRO A 471 4.76 -14.83 24.89
C PRO A 471 3.85 -15.90 24.25
N ARG A 472 2.56 -15.96 24.62
CA ARG A 472 1.60 -16.92 24.05
C ARG A 472 1.36 -16.69 22.54
N ILE A 473 1.72 -15.53 22.00
CA ILE A 473 1.69 -15.22 20.56
C ILE A 473 2.56 -16.18 19.72
N ALA A 474 3.53 -16.84 20.34
CA ALA A 474 4.38 -17.83 19.67
C ALA A 474 3.59 -18.92 18.93
N ALA A 475 2.45 -19.35 19.48
CA ALA A 475 1.57 -20.33 18.83
C ALA A 475 1.00 -19.80 17.51
N THR A 476 0.49 -18.55 17.50
CA THR A 476 -0.01 -17.87 16.29
C THR A 476 1.10 -17.64 15.27
N MET A 477 2.32 -17.30 15.72
CA MET A 477 3.50 -17.21 14.83
C MET A 477 3.81 -18.55 14.15
N GLY A 478 3.76 -19.66 14.91
CA GLY A 478 3.91 -21.00 14.37
C GLY A 478 2.82 -21.39 13.37
N ASP A 479 1.58 -20.99 13.63
CA ASP A 479 0.46 -21.20 12.69
C ASP A 479 0.61 -20.36 11.42
N LEU A 480 1.10 -19.13 11.51
CA LEU A 480 1.41 -18.30 10.35
C LEU A 480 2.49 -18.94 9.46
N LEU A 481 3.56 -19.51 10.05
CA LEU A 481 4.58 -20.26 9.31
C LEU A 481 3.96 -21.41 8.51
N ARG A 482 3.07 -22.20 9.14
CA ARG A 482 2.39 -23.34 8.50
C ARG A 482 1.46 -22.89 7.37
N VAL A 483 0.64 -21.87 7.62
CA VAL A 483 -0.27 -21.32 6.60
C VAL A 483 0.51 -20.84 5.37
N ARG A 484 1.65 -20.18 5.58
CA ARG A 484 2.49 -19.68 4.49
C ARG A 484 3.12 -20.78 3.65
N CYS A 485 3.46 -21.90 4.26
CA CYS A 485 4.06 -23.04 3.56
C CYS A 485 3.03 -24.00 2.94
N THR A 486 1.74 -23.77 3.14
CA THR A 486 0.69 -24.64 2.60
C THR A 486 0.19 -24.09 1.25
N PRO A 487 0.11 -24.90 0.18
CA PRO A 487 -0.23 -24.42 -1.16
C PRO A 487 -1.75 -24.19 -1.36
N CYS A 488 -2.57 -24.48 -0.35
CA CYS A 488 -4.02 -24.27 -0.40
C CYS A 488 -4.42 -22.93 0.21
N PRO A 489 -5.64 -22.42 -0.08
CA PRO A 489 -6.17 -21.25 0.59
C PRO A 489 -6.09 -21.40 2.12
N ALA A 490 -5.59 -20.37 2.81
CA ALA A 490 -5.40 -20.36 4.26
C ALA A 490 -6.63 -20.86 5.04
N ILE A 491 -7.83 -20.51 4.58
CA ILE A 491 -9.11 -20.90 5.17
C ILE A 491 -9.31 -22.42 5.29
N LEU A 492 -8.64 -23.21 4.46
CA LEU A 492 -8.74 -24.68 4.43
C LEU A 492 -7.71 -25.38 5.33
N THR A 493 -6.91 -24.64 6.09
CA THR A 493 -5.84 -25.20 6.92
C THR A 493 -6.29 -25.41 8.36
N ALA A 494 -5.77 -26.45 9.03
CA ALA A 494 -5.98 -26.60 10.48
C ALA A 494 -5.40 -25.43 11.30
N ALA A 495 -4.37 -24.77 10.77
CA ALA A 495 -3.79 -23.56 11.36
C ALA A 495 -4.78 -22.38 11.35
N GLN A 496 -5.64 -22.27 10.32
CA GLN A 496 -6.74 -21.30 10.36
C GLN A 496 -7.69 -21.58 11.53
N GLY A 497 -8.10 -22.85 11.72
CA GLY A 497 -8.99 -23.21 12.83
C GLY A 497 -8.42 -22.77 14.18
N ARG A 498 -7.17 -23.15 14.46
CA ARG A 498 -6.47 -22.71 15.68
C ARG A 498 -6.34 -21.19 15.80
N ASN A 499 -6.07 -20.48 14.71
CA ASN A 499 -6.01 -19.02 14.71
C ASN A 499 -7.39 -18.38 14.98
N LEU A 500 -8.50 -18.98 14.54
CA LEU A 500 -9.85 -18.49 14.85
C LEU A 500 -10.19 -18.65 16.34
N ASP A 501 -9.71 -19.73 16.95
CA ASP A 501 -9.92 -20.04 18.38
C ASP A 501 -8.87 -19.37 19.29
N SER A 502 -7.84 -18.74 18.70
CA SER A 502 -6.74 -18.11 19.44
C SER A 502 -7.18 -16.76 20.03
N PRO A 503 -6.73 -16.43 21.26
CA PRO A 503 -6.85 -15.06 21.79
C PRO A 503 -6.03 -14.05 20.99
N HIS A 504 -5.14 -14.52 20.11
CA HIS A 504 -4.31 -13.70 19.24
C HIS A 504 -4.66 -13.84 17.76
N ARG A 505 -5.95 -13.86 17.47
CA ARG A 505 -6.47 -14.07 16.12
C ARG A 505 -5.94 -13.02 15.15
N LEU A 506 -5.14 -13.46 14.17
CA LEU A 506 -4.81 -12.68 12.99
C LEU A 506 -5.91 -12.81 11.95
N LEU A 507 -6.13 -11.74 11.19
CA LEU A 507 -7.25 -11.59 10.27
C LEU A 507 -6.71 -11.44 8.85
N LEU A 508 -7.57 -11.63 7.84
CA LEU A 508 -7.16 -11.47 6.44
C LEU A 508 -6.53 -10.09 6.17
N GLN A 509 -7.06 -9.06 6.82
CA GLN A 509 -6.57 -7.68 6.73
C GLN A 509 -5.16 -7.50 7.29
N HIS A 510 -4.77 -8.27 8.31
CA HIS A 510 -3.38 -8.29 8.81
C HIS A 510 -2.42 -8.93 7.81
N GLY A 511 -2.90 -9.42 6.67
CA GLY A 511 -2.12 -10.16 5.70
C GLY A 511 -2.09 -11.65 6.01
N TRP A 512 -3.03 -12.21 6.80
CA TRP A 512 -3.04 -13.65 7.09
C TRP A 512 -3.03 -14.54 5.83
N ARG A 513 -3.61 -14.07 4.73
CA ARG A 513 -3.51 -14.70 3.41
C ARG A 513 -2.57 -13.89 2.51
N TRP A 514 -1.65 -14.57 1.84
CA TRP A 514 -0.82 -13.98 0.81
C TRP A 514 -0.45 -15.04 -0.25
N SER A 515 -0.16 -14.62 -1.48
CA SER A 515 0.18 -15.52 -2.60
C SER A 515 1.67 -15.88 -2.69
N HIS A 516 2.48 -15.29 -1.81
CA HIS A 516 3.93 -15.52 -1.72
C HIS A 516 4.28 -16.22 -0.41
N LEU A 517 5.42 -16.91 -0.38
CA LEU A 517 5.92 -17.58 0.83
C LEU A 517 6.35 -16.59 1.94
N ASP A 518 6.59 -15.32 1.61
CA ASP A 518 7.06 -14.27 2.55
C ASP A 518 8.34 -14.66 3.31
N LEU A 519 9.37 -15.13 2.60
CA LEU A 519 10.55 -15.74 3.24
C LEU A 519 11.30 -14.81 4.21
N ASP A 520 11.34 -13.50 3.96
CA ASP A 520 11.95 -12.54 4.88
C ASP A 520 11.17 -12.47 6.21
N LEU A 521 9.83 -12.56 6.16
CA LEU A 521 8.98 -12.65 7.35
C LEU A 521 9.12 -14.02 8.04
N LEU A 522 9.16 -15.13 7.29
CA LEU A 522 9.35 -16.47 7.89
C LEU A 522 10.70 -16.58 8.61
N GLU A 523 11.75 -15.99 8.03
CA GLU A 523 13.07 -15.91 8.66
C GLU A 523 13.04 -15.02 9.92
N ALA A 524 12.34 -13.88 9.87
CA ALA A 524 12.15 -13.01 11.03
C ALA A 524 11.43 -13.71 12.18
N LEU A 525 10.35 -14.45 11.88
CA LEU A 525 9.61 -15.27 12.83
C LEU A 525 10.49 -16.35 13.42
N CYS A 526 11.27 -17.05 12.60
CA CYS A 526 12.20 -18.06 13.08
C CYS A 526 13.21 -17.47 14.06
N ARG A 527 13.85 -16.33 13.73
CA ARG A 527 14.81 -15.67 14.63
C ARG A 527 14.20 -15.19 15.94
N ALA A 528 12.94 -14.74 15.90
CA ALA A 528 12.22 -14.34 17.10
C ALA A 528 11.91 -15.56 18.00
N LEU A 529 11.48 -16.68 17.39
CA LEU A 529 11.09 -17.91 18.10
C LEU A 529 12.26 -18.80 18.52
N GLU A 530 13.42 -18.70 17.88
CA GLU A 530 14.55 -19.64 18.04
C GLU A 530 15.06 -19.77 19.48
N ARG A 531 14.87 -18.73 20.31
CA ARG A 531 15.18 -18.78 21.75
C ARG A 531 14.26 -19.73 22.53
N GLU A 532 13.00 -19.80 22.16
CA GLU A 532 11.96 -20.59 22.86
C GLU A 532 11.75 -21.95 22.19
N GLU A 533 11.94 -22.02 20.86
CA GLU A 533 11.81 -23.22 20.05
C GLU A 533 13.06 -23.41 19.16
N PRO A 534 14.14 -24.02 19.69
CA PRO A 534 15.38 -24.23 18.93
C PRO A 534 15.22 -25.02 17.63
N THR A 535 14.14 -25.81 17.51
CA THR A 535 13.82 -26.62 16.33
C THR A 535 12.97 -25.87 15.29
N VAL A 536 12.62 -24.60 15.51
CA VAL A 536 11.71 -23.84 14.63
C VAL A 536 12.19 -23.78 13.17
N ARG A 537 13.51 -23.67 12.95
CA ARG A 537 14.11 -23.66 11.61
C ARG A 537 14.02 -25.02 10.91
N ILE A 538 14.20 -26.10 11.66
CA ILE A 538 14.04 -27.47 11.15
C ILE A 538 12.58 -27.68 10.75
N ARG A 539 11.64 -27.28 11.62
CA ARG A 539 10.21 -27.31 11.34
C ARG A 539 9.85 -26.51 10.08
N LEU A 540 10.35 -25.29 9.93
CA LEU A 540 10.13 -24.50 8.70
C LEU A 540 10.65 -25.23 7.46
N ALA A 541 11.85 -25.78 7.51
CA ALA A 541 12.41 -26.53 6.40
C ALA A 541 11.56 -27.76 6.06
N ASP A 542 11.07 -28.49 7.07
CA ASP A 542 10.20 -29.65 6.88
C ASP A 542 8.84 -29.28 6.29
N GLU A 543 8.21 -28.20 6.76
CA GLU A 543 6.94 -27.68 6.21
C GLU A 543 7.12 -27.25 4.75
N LEU A 544 8.20 -26.52 4.43
CA LEU A 544 8.52 -26.12 3.07
C LEU A 544 8.71 -27.34 2.16
N LEU A 545 9.52 -28.32 2.58
CA LEU A 545 9.81 -29.48 1.74
C LEU A 545 8.60 -30.41 1.57
N ARG A 546 7.74 -30.53 2.58
CA ARG A 546 6.51 -31.32 2.47
C ARG A 546 5.63 -30.88 1.30
N HIS A 547 5.59 -29.58 1.00
CA HIS A 547 4.69 -29.01 0.00
C HIS A 547 5.39 -28.49 -1.26
N HIS A 548 6.64 -28.09 -1.13
CA HIS A 548 7.37 -27.34 -2.15
C HIS A 548 8.67 -28.00 -2.62
N ASP A 549 9.02 -29.21 -2.18
CA ASP A 549 10.22 -29.92 -2.69
C ASP A 549 10.17 -30.14 -4.22
N LEU A 550 11.32 -30.42 -4.85
CA LEU A 550 11.42 -30.55 -6.30
C LEU A 550 10.90 -31.92 -6.78
N PRO A 551 9.79 -31.98 -7.54
CA PRO A 551 9.31 -33.23 -8.09
C PRO A 551 10.14 -33.66 -9.32
N PRO A 552 10.02 -34.90 -9.81
CA PRO A 552 10.77 -35.38 -10.98
C PRO A 552 10.57 -34.54 -12.25
N GLU A 553 9.36 -34.03 -12.48
CA GLU A 553 9.02 -33.14 -13.59
C GLU A 553 9.58 -31.71 -13.43
N GLY A 554 10.09 -31.38 -12.25
CA GLY A 554 10.62 -30.07 -11.89
C GLY A 554 9.56 -29.08 -11.40
N ARG A 555 10.04 -27.99 -10.80
CA ARG A 555 9.22 -26.93 -10.19
C ARG A 555 9.49 -25.60 -10.87
N GLU A 556 8.43 -24.95 -11.34
CA GLU A 556 8.51 -23.63 -12.00
C GLU A 556 8.65 -22.51 -10.96
N LEU A 557 9.86 -21.98 -10.82
CA LEU A 557 10.20 -20.95 -9.84
C LEU A 557 9.78 -19.54 -10.29
N ALA A 558 9.47 -19.31 -11.57
CA ALA A 558 8.96 -18.01 -12.03
C ALA A 558 7.51 -17.73 -11.59
N ARG A 559 6.85 -18.69 -10.92
CA ARG A 559 5.49 -18.52 -10.39
C ARG A 559 5.49 -17.73 -9.07
N PRO A 560 4.41 -16.97 -8.77
CA PRO A 560 4.36 -16.06 -7.63
C PRO A 560 4.81 -16.63 -6.27
N PRO A 561 4.43 -17.86 -5.86
CA PRO A 561 4.87 -18.40 -4.56
C PRO A 561 6.38 -18.47 -4.38
N TYR A 562 7.13 -18.64 -5.47
CA TYR A 562 8.58 -18.81 -5.45
C TYR A 562 9.33 -17.51 -5.77
N LEU A 563 8.65 -16.39 -6.01
CA LEU A 563 9.31 -15.10 -5.96
C LEU A 563 9.72 -14.80 -4.51
N TRP A 564 10.96 -14.33 -4.31
CA TRP A 564 11.48 -14.08 -2.96
C TRP A 564 10.65 -13.03 -2.20
N SER A 565 10.16 -12.03 -2.93
CA SER A 565 9.37 -10.92 -2.40
C SER A 565 8.31 -10.49 -3.42
N PRO A 566 7.19 -9.87 -2.99
CA PRO A 566 6.24 -9.29 -3.92
C PRO A 566 6.84 -8.23 -4.86
N VAL A 567 7.93 -7.55 -4.46
CA VAL A 567 8.60 -6.52 -5.29
C VAL A 567 9.51 -7.08 -6.39
N GLU A 568 9.53 -8.39 -6.59
CA GLU A 568 10.24 -9.01 -7.71
C GLU A 568 9.51 -8.84 -9.05
N ARG A 569 8.24 -8.39 -9.04
CA ARG A 569 7.40 -8.13 -10.21
C ARG A 569 6.65 -6.81 -10.08
N PHE A 570 6.36 -6.14 -11.20
CA PHE A 570 5.61 -4.88 -11.22
C PHE A 570 4.23 -5.02 -10.54
N LEU A 571 3.75 -3.95 -9.89
CA LEU A 571 2.45 -3.95 -9.20
C LEU A 571 1.29 -4.44 -10.06
N PRO A 572 1.12 -4.00 -11.32
CA PRO A 572 -0.01 -4.44 -12.15
C PRO A 572 0.01 -5.94 -12.43
N GLU A 573 1.19 -6.59 -12.34
CA GLU A 573 1.30 -8.05 -12.44
C GLU A 573 0.97 -8.75 -11.13
N ALA A 574 1.07 -8.03 -10.00
CA ALA A 574 0.69 -8.52 -8.68
C ALA A 574 -0.79 -8.29 -8.36
N MET A 575 -1.39 -7.22 -8.90
CA MET A 575 -2.80 -6.94 -8.82
C MET A 575 -3.52 -7.65 -9.97
N GLU A 576 -4.10 -8.81 -9.69
CA GLU A 576 -4.95 -9.52 -10.67
C GLU A 576 -6.14 -8.63 -11.04
N HIS A 577 -6.06 -7.96 -12.20
CA HIS A 577 -7.16 -7.16 -12.73
C HIS A 577 -8.05 -8.07 -13.57
N VAL A 578 -9.33 -8.15 -13.24
CA VAL A 578 -10.33 -9.03 -13.90
C VAL A 578 -10.33 -8.87 -15.42
N ASP A 579 -10.07 -7.65 -15.90
CA ASP A 579 -10.11 -7.29 -17.32
C ASP A 579 -8.74 -7.30 -18.01
N LEU A 580 -7.65 -7.60 -17.29
CA LEU A 580 -6.31 -7.68 -17.87
C LEU A 580 -5.77 -9.11 -17.80
N PRO A 581 -5.49 -9.75 -18.95
CA PRO A 581 -4.94 -11.10 -18.94
C PRO A 581 -3.57 -11.10 -18.23
N PRO A 582 -3.31 -12.07 -17.35
CA PRO A 582 -2.02 -12.16 -16.67
C PRO A 582 -0.92 -12.36 -17.71
N ARG A 583 0.22 -11.68 -17.51
CA ARG A 583 1.38 -11.84 -18.38
C ARG A 583 1.98 -13.23 -18.20
N ALA A 584 2.38 -13.84 -19.31
CA ALA A 584 3.03 -15.15 -19.31
C ALA A 584 4.50 -15.13 -18.86
N THR A 585 5.06 -13.96 -18.57
CA THR A 585 6.48 -13.77 -18.26
C THR A 585 6.65 -12.93 -17.01
N CYS A 586 7.60 -13.30 -16.16
CA CYS A 586 8.08 -12.46 -15.05
C CYS A 586 9.03 -11.40 -15.59
N ARG A 587 8.72 -10.12 -15.39
CA ARG A 587 9.57 -8.99 -15.80
C ARG A 587 10.33 -8.45 -14.60
N ALA A 588 11.61 -8.15 -14.78
CA ALA A 588 12.48 -7.68 -13.72
C ALA A 588 12.47 -6.13 -13.62
N PRO A 589 11.81 -5.54 -12.61
CA PRO A 589 11.85 -4.09 -12.35
C PRO A 589 13.19 -3.62 -11.76
N TRP A 590 14.01 -4.56 -11.30
CA TRP A 590 15.29 -4.31 -10.65
C TRP A 590 16.44 -4.98 -11.41
N PRO A 591 17.69 -4.51 -11.25
CA PRO A 591 18.87 -5.20 -11.76
C PRO A 591 19.09 -6.61 -11.18
N SER A 592 18.24 -7.06 -10.26
CA SER A 592 18.25 -8.42 -9.73
C SER A 592 16.84 -8.95 -9.56
N THR A 593 16.61 -10.21 -9.92
CA THR A 593 15.39 -10.95 -9.59
C THR A 593 15.73 -12.11 -8.67
N ARG A 594 14.99 -12.28 -7.57
CA ARG A 594 15.25 -13.29 -6.55
C ARG A 594 14.12 -14.31 -6.47
N PHE A 595 14.49 -15.58 -6.38
CA PHE A 595 13.62 -16.74 -6.31
C PHE A 595 13.92 -17.58 -5.07
N CYS A 596 12.89 -18.23 -4.54
CA CYS A 596 12.97 -19.31 -3.57
C CYS A 596 13.24 -20.62 -4.31
N LEU A 597 14.37 -21.26 -4.00
CA LEU A 597 14.67 -22.62 -4.39
C LEU A 597 14.52 -23.55 -3.16
N PRO A 598 13.36 -24.20 -2.98
CA PRO A 598 13.17 -25.22 -1.95
C PRO A 598 13.86 -26.53 -2.37
N CYS A 599 14.73 -27.10 -1.52
CA CYS A 599 15.36 -28.41 -1.76
C CYS A 599 15.86 -29.08 -0.47
N ASP A 600 16.18 -30.37 -0.55
CA ASP A 600 16.74 -31.16 0.56
C ASP A 600 18.17 -30.78 0.95
N GLY A 601 18.91 -30.13 0.04
CA GLY A 601 20.31 -29.74 0.20
C GLY A 601 21.33 -30.89 0.07
N ALA A 602 20.87 -32.11 -0.24
CA ALA A 602 21.72 -33.29 -0.36
C ALA A 602 22.09 -33.62 -1.81
N ARG A 603 21.27 -33.18 -2.77
CA ARG A 603 21.42 -33.47 -4.19
C ARG A 603 21.66 -32.20 -5.00
N ASP A 604 22.40 -32.34 -6.08
CA ASP A 604 22.56 -31.28 -7.05
C ASP A 604 21.21 -30.95 -7.70
N VAL A 605 21.03 -29.68 -8.07
CA VAL A 605 19.81 -29.20 -8.72
C VAL A 605 20.16 -28.72 -10.13
N GLU A 606 19.43 -29.18 -11.14
CA GLU A 606 19.48 -28.63 -12.48
C GLU A 606 18.43 -27.51 -12.63
N LEU A 607 18.87 -26.36 -13.11
CA LEU A 607 18.03 -25.22 -13.48
C LEU A 607 17.91 -25.15 -15.00
N SER A 608 16.69 -25.12 -15.50
CA SER A 608 16.38 -24.79 -16.91
C SER A 608 15.75 -23.40 -16.98
N LEU A 609 16.53 -22.42 -17.42
CA LEU A 609 16.15 -21.01 -17.53
C LEU A 609 15.81 -20.67 -18.98
N THR A 610 14.59 -20.17 -19.23
CA THR A 610 14.19 -19.54 -20.49
C THR A 610 13.97 -18.05 -20.25
N ALA A 611 14.87 -17.23 -20.77
CA ALA A 611 14.90 -15.79 -20.50
C ALA A 611 15.40 -14.96 -21.69
N ARG A 612 15.19 -13.64 -21.63
CA ARG A 612 15.73 -12.66 -22.57
C ARG A 612 16.04 -11.31 -21.91
N LEU A 613 16.76 -10.47 -22.64
CA LEU A 613 17.06 -9.08 -22.28
C LEU A 613 16.32 -8.14 -23.27
N PRO A 614 15.13 -7.63 -22.92
CA PRO A 614 14.23 -6.97 -23.88
C PRO A 614 14.82 -5.69 -24.50
N ALA A 615 15.68 -4.98 -23.76
CA ALA A 615 16.29 -3.71 -24.19
C ALA A 615 17.78 -3.84 -24.60
N ALA A 616 18.30 -5.06 -24.76
CA ALA A 616 19.71 -5.26 -25.07
C ALA A 616 20.03 -5.09 -26.57
N SER A 617 21.01 -4.23 -26.87
CA SER A 617 21.56 -4.06 -28.22
C SER A 617 22.55 -5.16 -28.62
N ALA A 618 23.18 -5.80 -27.63
CA ALA A 618 24.10 -6.91 -27.80
C ALA A 618 23.88 -7.97 -26.72
N PRO A 619 24.27 -9.24 -26.95
CA PRO A 619 24.23 -10.25 -25.91
C PRO A 619 25.06 -9.84 -24.68
N ALA A 620 24.56 -10.12 -23.50
CA ALA A 620 25.21 -9.80 -22.24
C ALA A 620 25.01 -10.92 -21.22
N ASP A 621 25.90 -10.95 -20.24
CA ASP A 621 25.94 -11.99 -19.22
C ASP A 621 24.96 -11.69 -18.08
N VAL A 622 24.16 -12.69 -17.75
CA VAL A 622 23.32 -12.73 -16.55
C VAL A 622 24.00 -13.64 -15.54
N VAL A 623 24.35 -13.10 -14.38
CA VAL A 623 25.06 -13.82 -13.33
C VAL A 623 24.06 -14.49 -12.38
N LEU A 624 24.19 -15.80 -12.20
CA LEU A 624 23.39 -16.56 -11.25
C LEU A 624 24.13 -16.64 -9.91
N LYS A 625 23.43 -16.29 -8.83
CA LYS A 625 23.95 -16.34 -7.47
C LYS A 625 23.09 -17.20 -6.56
N LEU A 626 23.71 -17.87 -5.60
CA LEU A 626 23.03 -18.58 -4.52
C LEU A 626 23.51 -18.04 -3.18
N GLY A 627 22.59 -17.55 -2.34
CA GLY A 627 22.97 -16.94 -1.05
C GLY A 627 23.92 -15.73 -1.22
N GLY A 628 23.89 -15.05 -2.37
CA GLY A 628 24.78 -13.95 -2.70
C GLY A 628 26.10 -14.34 -3.39
N ARG A 629 26.46 -15.63 -3.42
CA ARG A 629 27.68 -16.13 -4.07
C ARG A 629 27.41 -16.48 -5.53
N PRO A 630 28.17 -15.95 -6.51
CA PRO A 630 28.03 -16.34 -7.91
C PRO A 630 28.45 -17.80 -8.11
N PHE A 631 27.70 -18.55 -8.92
CA PHE A 631 28.04 -19.94 -9.26
C PHE A 631 27.97 -20.23 -10.77
N ALA A 632 27.31 -19.38 -11.56
CA ALA A 632 27.25 -19.50 -13.01
C ALA A 632 27.00 -18.15 -13.69
N SER A 633 27.27 -18.08 -14.99
CA SER A 633 26.91 -16.97 -15.88
C SER A 633 26.25 -17.54 -17.14
N VAL A 634 25.23 -16.86 -17.66
CA VAL A 634 24.59 -17.21 -18.93
C VAL A 634 24.49 -15.98 -19.84
N THR A 635 24.96 -16.10 -21.07
CA THR A 635 24.85 -15.02 -22.06
C THR A 635 23.47 -15.06 -22.73
N LEU A 636 22.72 -13.97 -22.59
CA LEU A 636 21.39 -13.77 -23.16
C LEU A 636 21.38 -12.55 -24.09
N GLY A 637 20.41 -12.47 -25.00
CA GLY A 637 20.17 -11.29 -25.85
C GLY A 637 18.68 -10.96 -25.89
N SER A 638 18.24 -10.22 -26.91
CA SER A 638 16.83 -9.83 -27.07
C SER A 638 15.88 -10.98 -27.46
N ALA A 639 16.41 -12.07 -28.02
CA ALA A 639 15.65 -13.28 -28.32
C ALA A 639 15.54 -14.19 -27.09
N TRP A 640 14.41 -14.89 -26.95
CA TRP A 640 14.23 -15.94 -25.95
C TRP A 640 15.27 -17.05 -26.15
N LYS A 641 16.00 -17.39 -25.07
CA LYS A 641 16.96 -18.50 -25.07
C LYS A 641 16.76 -19.37 -23.85
N ALA A 642 16.81 -20.68 -24.07
CA ALA A 642 16.86 -21.68 -23.01
C ALA A 642 18.31 -22.00 -22.65
N LYS A 643 18.61 -22.08 -21.36
CA LYS A 643 19.92 -22.40 -20.80
C LYS A 643 19.74 -23.39 -19.65
N ARG A 644 20.68 -24.33 -19.52
CA ARG A 644 20.73 -25.27 -18.39
C ARG A 644 21.97 -24.99 -17.56
N VAL A 645 21.80 -25.01 -16.24
CA VAL A 645 22.87 -24.76 -15.27
C VAL A 645 22.70 -25.73 -14.11
N ARG A 646 23.80 -26.29 -13.61
CA ARG A 646 23.82 -27.17 -12.44
C ARG A 646 24.21 -26.37 -11.20
N VAL A 647 23.45 -26.55 -10.12
CA VAL A 647 23.73 -26.03 -8.77
C VAL A 647 24.29 -27.19 -7.94
N PRO A 648 25.56 -27.16 -7.53
CA PRO A 648 26.15 -28.19 -6.68
C PRO A 648 25.47 -28.26 -5.31
N ALA A 649 25.26 -29.47 -4.78
CA ALA A 649 24.73 -29.74 -3.44
C ALA A 649 25.54 -29.02 -2.35
N THR A 650 26.85 -28.86 -2.55
CA THR A 650 27.74 -28.15 -1.62
C THR A 650 27.41 -26.67 -1.42
N LEU A 651 26.61 -26.07 -2.31
CA LEU A 651 26.12 -24.70 -2.17
C LEU A 651 24.69 -24.64 -1.60
N LEU A 652 23.98 -25.76 -1.60
CA LEU A 652 22.59 -25.85 -1.18
C LEU A 652 22.49 -26.12 0.32
N ARG A 653 21.44 -25.58 0.93
CA ARG A 653 20.99 -25.97 2.28
C ARG A 653 19.61 -26.60 2.20
N ARG A 654 19.28 -27.42 3.19
CA ARG A 654 17.91 -27.93 3.38
C ARG A 654 16.94 -26.75 3.58
N GLY A 655 15.79 -26.79 2.90
CA GLY A 655 14.75 -25.77 2.96
C GLY A 655 14.89 -24.71 1.86
N ALA A 656 14.63 -23.44 2.17
CA ALA A 656 14.64 -22.35 1.19
C ALA A 656 16.04 -21.80 0.92
N ASN A 657 16.44 -21.78 -0.36
CA ASN A 657 17.66 -21.16 -0.86
C ASN A 657 17.32 -19.91 -1.68
N ARG A 658 18.09 -18.83 -1.52
CA ARG A 658 17.91 -17.59 -2.30
C ARG A 658 18.69 -17.68 -3.60
N LEU A 659 17.99 -17.96 -4.69
CA LEU A 659 18.53 -17.94 -6.05
C LEU A 659 18.33 -16.55 -6.65
N THR A 660 19.39 -15.90 -7.10
CA THR A 660 19.33 -14.56 -7.67
C THR A 660 19.83 -14.56 -9.12
N LEU A 661 19.03 -14.01 -10.02
CA LEU A 661 19.48 -13.59 -11.35
C LEU A 661 19.92 -12.14 -11.26
N ARG A 662 21.19 -11.85 -11.58
CA ARG A 662 21.73 -10.50 -11.67
C ARG A 662 21.77 -10.09 -13.15
N TRP A 663 20.93 -9.14 -13.50
CA TRP A 663 20.79 -8.62 -14.85
C TRP A 663 21.87 -7.57 -15.15
N PRO A 664 22.31 -7.44 -16.41
CA PRO A 664 23.15 -6.33 -16.83
C PRO A 664 22.38 -5.02 -16.72
N LEU A 665 23.09 -3.94 -16.40
CA LEU A 665 22.51 -2.60 -16.48
C LEU A 665 22.29 -2.23 -17.97
N PRO A 666 21.22 -1.49 -18.30
CA PRO A 666 20.99 -1.04 -19.67
C PRO A 666 22.14 -0.16 -20.15
N GLY A 667 22.42 -0.20 -21.45
CA GLY A 667 23.34 0.72 -22.11
C GLY A 667 22.75 2.12 -22.29
N ASP A 668 23.24 2.84 -23.28
CA ASP A 668 22.68 4.15 -23.67
C ASP A 668 21.25 3.96 -24.26
N LEU A 669 20.27 4.59 -23.61
CA LEU A 669 18.85 4.55 -24.01
C LEU A 669 18.45 5.75 -24.90
N GLY A 670 19.41 6.58 -25.29
CA GLY A 670 19.20 7.78 -26.10
C GLY A 670 18.57 8.95 -25.32
N PRO A 671 18.31 10.08 -26.00
CA PRO A 671 17.84 11.30 -25.34
C PRO A 671 16.37 11.25 -24.90
N ALA A 672 15.55 10.36 -25.46
CA ALA A 672 14.09 10.31 -25.24
C ALA A 672 13.56 8.88 -24.97
N PRO A 673 14.03 8.22 -23.90
CA PRO A 673 13.71 6.80 -23.64
C PRO A 673 12.23 6.55 -23.32
N LEU A 674 11.46 7.58 -22.95
CA LEU A 674 10.03 7.49 -22.69
C LEU A 674 9.16 7.59 -23.96
N GLU A 675 9.70 7.95 -25.12
CA GLU A 675 8.89 8.13 -26.34
C GLU A 675 8.17 6.84 -26.79
N PRO A 676 8.77 5.63 -26.74
CA PRO A 676 8.05 4.40 -27.03
C PRO A 676 6.89 4.13 -26.05
N VAL A 677 7.07 4.50 -24.77
CA VAL A 677 6.06 4.38 -23.72
C VAL A 677 4.90 5.32 -24.01
N LEU A 678 5.19 6.58 -24.33
CA LEU A 678 4.23 7.60 -24.73
C LEU A 678 3.34 7.13 -25.89
N ARG A 679 3.94 6.66 -26.99
CA ARG A 679 3.18 6.19 -28.16
C ARG A 679 2.20 5.07 -27.83
N ARG A 680 2.59 4.13 -26.96
CA ARG A 680 1.70 3.06 -26.50
C ARG A 680 0.52 3.60 -25.70
N LEU A 681 0.78 4.50 -24.76
CA LEU A 681 -0.25 5.10 -23.91
C LEU A 681 -1.21 6.01 -24.70
N GLU A 682 -0.73 6.72 -25.72
CA GLU A 682 -1.57 7.48 -26.68
C GLU A 682 -2.52 6.58 -27.49
N GLN A 683 -2.02 5.40 -27.83
CA GLN A 683 -2.82 4.32 -28.38
C GLN A 683 -3.66 3.63 -27.30
N GLY A 684 -3.67 4.08 -26.05
CA GLY A 684 -4.47 3.45 -25.00
C GLY A 684 -4.02 2.04 -24.65
N TYR A 685 -2.80 1.63 -24.99
CA TYR A 685 -2.18 0.41 -24.46
C TYR A 685 -1.43 0.73 -23.18
N GLU A 686 -1.44 -0.20 -22.23
CA GLU A 686 -0.55 -0.11 -21.06
C GLU A 686 0.94 -0.12 -21.47
N ALA A 687 1.75 0.60 -20.69
CA ALA A 687 3.19 0.67 -20.89
C ALA A 687 3.92 0.99 -19.58
N GLU A 688 5.11 0.42 -19.41
CA GLU A 688 5.97 0.69 -18.26
C GLU A 688 6.73 1.99 -18.45
N ILE A 689 6.67 2.89 -17.47
CA ILE A 689 7.56 4.05 -17.39
C ILE A 689 8.93 3.72 -16.77
N HIS A 690 9.09 2.49 -16.28
CA HIS A 690 10.29 1.99 -15.63
C HIS A 690 11.06 1.00 -16.52
N PRO A 691 12.40 0.92 -16.40
CA PRO A 691 13.21 -0.07 -17.10
C PRO A 691 12.83 -1.51 -16.73
N THR A 692 12.80 -2.39 -17.75
CA THR A 692 12.77 -3.84 -17.55
C THR A 692 14.16 -4.41 -17.81
N PHE A 693 14.80 -4.93 -16.76
CA PHE A 693 16.19 -5.42 -16.82
C PHE A 693 16.34 -6.79 -17.47
N GLY A 694 15.28 -7.60 -17.41
CA GLY A 694 15.25 -8.94 -17.95
C GLY A 694 13.83 -9.52 -17.87
N GLU A 695 13.58 -10.55 -18.65
CA GLU A 695 12.32 -11.27 -18.62
C GLU A 695 12.58 -12.77 -18.52
N VAL A 696 11.85 -13.43 -17.63
CA VAL A 696 11.88 -14.88 -17.42
C VAL A 696 10.54 -15.44 -17.87
N PHE A 697 10.58 -16.31 -18.87
CA PHE A 697 9.42 -17.09 -19.30
C PHE A 697 9.27 -18.34 -18.43
N SER A 698 10.38 -19.01 -18.12
CA SER A 698 10.40 -20.21 -17.29
C SER A 698 11.74 -20.32 -16.55
N LEU A 699 11.68 -20.75 -15.29
CA LEU A 699 12.82 -21.15 -14.47
C LEU A 699 12.45 -22.46 -13.75
N LEU A 700 12.66 -23.58 -14.44
CA LEU A 700 12.34 -24.90 -13.94
C LEU A 700 13.52 -25.46 -13.12
N ALA A 701 13.28 -25.88 -11.88
CA ALA A 701 14.27 -26.52 -11.02
C ALA A 701 13.91 -27.99 -10.76
N ARG A 702 14.87 -28.89 -10.90
CA ARG A 702 14.71 -30.33 -10.60
C ARG A 702 15.99 -30.92 -10.02
N TYR A 703 15.89 -32.02 -9.27
CA TYR A 703 17.08 -32.75 -8.87
C TYR A 703 17.82 -33.27 -10.10
N ALA A 704 19.15 -33.12 -10.11
CA ALA A 704 19.99 -33.74 -11.12
C ALA A 704 19.91 -35.26 -10.97
N GLY A 705 19.70 -35.95 -12.09
CA GLY A 705 19.70 -37.41 -12.17
C GLY A 705 21.09 -38.01 -12.12
#